data_AF-A0A6L9ZX84-F1
#
_entry.id   AF-A0A6L9ZX84-F1
#
_cell.length_a   1.000
_cell.length_b   1.000
_cell.length_c   1.000
_cell.angle_alpha   90.00
_cell.angle_beta   90.00
_cell.angle_gamma   90.00
#
_symmetry.space_group_name_H-M   'P 1'
#
loop_
_entity.id
_entity.type
_entity.pdbx_description
1 polymer ?
#
loop_
_entity_poly.entity_id
_entity_poly.type
_entity_poly.pdbx_seq_one_letter_code
_entity_poly.pdbx_strand_id
1 'polypeptide(L)'
;MLYKVKVVKVYRRVINEDEVANLEFNSESEEALDQIISLYNQDFGKLFGGLVSLLEPLSLNYQEYENLDEETLRVKLKETLERCTNLESVQRDLQKNVSDLSETKLRKEKDDLNNQLKEAKKDVKSKEKLINDLEKQLKNEKDRSEVLDMREESLQEEARKHKQEYKKLVDDRNNLAQRYNALERQVNNIPYINQQNSYLNQQNGHLHQENSNLRQEIEKLKKFKSGIEAQKSSFEEELKETQKKLSMAMARLHGQTEKSGIAGGGSRSDKLKNDFENLKRGLFREASNKVLECWKKQDSALNQRSEEFSEIRSVLSQRVFIDGMSFFAGDKSEVKDNARLIVNQIISIEGLNPPQGILQVIEQKIETVLLKSKGVDGSNESLTNNVEATTNKIQEDLQKIRGFDLSQDVLQEIKNFVEAGLKLVQEIVNDSPSGEFYAPEVEDKFDENLHDTRDEPEGKVKLTICAGYRIPGTVLVKADVVTIPETPPISGETNTTTASGEMEIPPTSNVSSTSNFASGESEVNISNTETASNKFSEGIYPAIFKGTVSVFQGVKCRTEPSKDPKYFQGSSFDQNTELNFDAWTESDEMIGLDKSDRRWYKVSGQQWWVPAVYIDGEPPNSSPFPPNQEGNSNE
;
A
#
# COMPACT_ATOMS: atom_id res chain seq x y z
N MET A 1 70.07 -57.44 -22.33
CA MET A 1 71.30 -58.05 -22.87
C MET A 1 72.36 -58.08 -21.78
N LEU A 2 72.63 -59.26 -21.24
CA LEU A 2 73.92 -59.64 -20.64
C LEU A 2 73.83 -61.16 -20.40
N TYR A 3 74.17 -61.92 -21.44
CA TYR A 3 74.33 -63.36 -21.35
C TYR A 3 75.57 -63.65 -20.49
N LYS A 4 75.38 -64.19 -19.28
CA LYS A 4 76.46 -64.88 -18.57
C LYS A 4 76.42 -66.35 -18.97
N VAL A 5 77.39 -66.76 -19.78
CA VAL A 5 77.67 -68.15 -20.13
C VAL A 5 78.07 -68.88 -18.85
N LYS A 6 77.25 -69.84 -18.40
CA LYS A 6 77.57 -70.74 -17.30
C LYS A 6 78.31 -71.94 -17.89
N VAL A 7 79.61 -72.06 -17.61
CA VAL A 7 80.39 -73.25 -17.98
C VAL A 7 80.02 -74.35 -16.99
N VAL A 8 79.27 -75.35 -17.46
CA VAL A 8 78.88 -76.52 -16.68
C VAL A 8 80.01 -77.54 -16.75
N LYS A 9 80.71 -77.80 -15.64
CA LYS A 9 81.57 -78.98 -15.50
C LYS A 9 80.76 -80.13 -14.92
N VAL A 10 80.52 -81.14 -15.75
CA VAL A 10 79.81 -82.37 -15.38
C VAL A 10 80.80 -83.35 -14.75
N TYR A 11 80.59 -83.69 -13.48
CA TYR A 11 81.31 -84.81 -12.84
C TYR A 11 80.43 -86.07 -12.89
N ARG A 12 80.87 -87.06 -13.67
CA ARG A 12 80.20 -88.35 -13.81
C ARG A 12 80.75 -89.31 -12.74
N ARG A 13 79.93 -89.70 -11.77
CA ARG A 13 80.22 -90.85 -10.89
C ARG A 13 79.21 -91.96 -11.22
N VAL A 14 79.70 -93.10 -11.70
CA VAL A 14 78.89 -94.29 -11.96
C VAL A 14 78.91 -95.15 -10.71
N ILE A 15 77.81 -95.20 -9.96
CA ILE A 15 77.48 -96.31 -9.05
C ILE A 15 75.94 -96.49 -9.06
N ASN A 16 75.49 -97.53 -9.77
CA ASN A 16 74.16 -98.14 -9.82
C ASN A 16 72.96 -97.29 -10.30
N GLU A 17 72.07 -97.98 -11.02
CA GLU A 17 71.05 -97.48 -11.94
C GLU A 17 69.85 -96.78 -11.26
N ASP A 18 69.32 -95.78 -11.99
CA ASP A 18 68.04 -95.06 -11.83
C ASP A 18 67.81 -94.13 -10.62
N GLU A 19 68.37 -92.91 -10.69
CA GLU A 19 67.68 -91.62 -10.46
C GLU A 19 68.67 -90.45 -10.65
N VAL A 20 68.45 -89.60 -11.67
CA VAL A 20 69.25 -88.39 -11.88
C VAL A 20 68.65 -87.24 -11.06
N ALA A 21 69.13 -87.07 -9.84
CA ALA A 21 68.85 -85.86 -9.05
C ALA A 21 69.82 -84.75 -9.43
N ASN A 22 69.33 -83.72 -10.14
CA ASN A 22 70.07 -82.48 -10.37
C ASN A 22 70.08 -81.66 -9.07
N LEU A 23 71.18 -81.71 -8.33
CA LEU A 23 71.41 -80.84 -7.18
C LEU A 23 72.13 -79.57 -7.65
N GLU A 24 71.40 -78.45 -7.69
CA GLU A 24 71.99 -77.11 -7.81
C GLU A 24 72.59 -76.71 -6.46
N PHE A 25 73.91 -76.57 -6.41
CA PHE A 25 74.62 -76.06 -5.25
C PHE A 25 74.94 -74.57 -5.44
N ASN A 26 74.71 -73.79 -4.40
CA ASN A 26 75.02 -72.35 -4.35
C ASN A 26 76.53 -72.17 -4.10
N SER A 27 77.12 -71.04 -4.48
CA SER A 27 78.59 -70.83 -4.51
C SER A 27 79.32 -71.13 -3.19
N GLU A 28 78.67 -70.93 -2.04
CA GLU A 28 79.24 -71.24 -0.72
C GLU A 28 79.35 -72.74 -0.44
N SER A 29 78.48 -73.56 -1.03
CA SER A 29 78.53 -75.03 -0.91
C SER A 29 79.56 -75.70 -1.83
N GLU A 30 79.97 -75.03 -2.91
CA GLU A 30 81.03 -75.50 -3.83
C GLU A 30 82.42 -75.28 -3.20
N GLU A 31 82.62 -74.14 -2.53
CA GLU A 31 83.84 -73.83 -1.79
C GLU A 31 84.04 -74.75 -0.57
N ALA A 32 82.96 -75.13 0.11
CA ALA A 32 83.00 -76.14 1.17
C ALA A 32 83.34 -77.55 0.64
N LEU A 33 82.83 -77.92 -0.54
CA LEU A 33 83.12 -79.20 -1.19
C LEU A 33 84.58 -79.27 -1.68
N ASP A 34 85.10 -78.19 -2.26
CA ASP A 34 86.51 -78.09 -2.67
C ASP A 34 87.46 -78.09 -1.46
N GLN A 35 87.08 -77.46 -0.34
CA GLN A 35 87.83 -77.54 0.92
C GLN A 35 87.85 -78.96 1.49
N ILE A 36 86.72 -79.68 1.45
CA ILE A 36 86.64 -81.08 1.90
C ILE A 36 87.48 -81.99 1.00
N ILE A 37 87.44 -81.82 -0.33
CA ILE A 37 88.23 -82.62 -1.28
C ILE A 37 89.73 -82.31 -1.17
N SER A 38 90.09 -81.05 -0.93
CA SER A 38 91.48 -80.63 -0.67
C SER A 38 92.01 -81.25 0.63
N LEU A 39 91.24 -81.20 1.72
CA LEU A 39 91.61 -81.81 3.01
C LEU A 39 91.76 -83.33 2.90
N TYR A 40 90.85 -84.01 2.18
CA TYR A 40 90.88 -85.47 2.03
C TYR A 40 92.09 -85.96 1.20
N ASN A 41 92.51 -85.21 0.18
CA ASN A 41 93.66 -85.58 -0.66
C ASN A 41 95.02 -85.24 -0.02
N GLN A 42 95.09 -84.16 0.77
CA GLN A 42 96.35 -83.68 1.35
C GLN A 42 96.83 -84.55 2.51
N ASP A 43 95.91 -85.15 3.27
CA ASP A 43 96.23 -86.00 4.42
C ASP A 43 96.40 -87.48 4.03
N PHE A 44 95.64 -87.98 3.03
CA PHE A 44 95.78 -89.36 2.54
C PHE A 44 97.11 -89.57 1.80
N GLY A 45 97.59 -88.58 1.03
CA GLY A 45 98.88 -88.64 0.33
C GLY A 45 100.09 -88.67 1.28
N LYS A 46 100.02 -87.99 2.43
CA LYS A 46 101.07 -88.03 3.47
C LYS A 46 101.09 -89.36 4.23
N LEU A 47 99.91 -89.90 4.56
CA LEU A 47 99.78 -91.21 5.21
C LEU A 47 100.27 -92.35 4.32
N PHE A 48 99.90 -92.34 3.03
CA PHE A 48 100.27 -93.40 2.09
C PHE A 48 101.73 -93.28 1.62
N GLY A 49 102.25 -92.06 1.42
CA GLY A 49 103.66 -91.83 1.12
C GLY A 49 104.58 -92.28 2.26
N GLY A 50 104.17 -92.07 3.51
CA GLY A 50 104.88 -92.59 4.69
C GLY A 50 104.84 -94.12 4.79
N LEU A 51 103.73 -94.76 4.41
CA LEU A 51 103.58 -96.22 4.43
C LEU A 51 104.34 -96.93 3.31
N VAL A 52 104.39 -96.33 2.10
CA VAL A 52 105.08 -96.88 0.93
C VAL A 52 106.61 -96.73 1.06
N SER A 53 107.10 -95.65 1.68
CA SER A 53 108.54 -95.46 1.97
C SER A 53 109.08 -96.43 3.04
N LEU A 54 108.19 -97.08 3.78
CA LEU A 54 108.50 -97.94 4.92
C LEU A 54 108.50 -99.44 4.57
N LEU A 55 107.95 -99.81 3.41
CA LEU A 55 107.70 -101.19 3.01
C LEU A 55 108.68 -101.74 1.95
N GLU A 56 109.79 -101.05 1.67
CA GLU A 56 110.79 -101.46 0.67
C GLU A 56 112.23 -101.19 1.20
N PRO A 57 113.13 -102.18 1.46
CA PRO A 57 112.98 -103.63 1.62
C PRO A 57 113.38 -104.14 3.05
N LEU A 58 112.49 -104.87 3.74
CA LEU A 58 112.81 -105.71 4.92
C LEU A 58 113.33 -107.10 4.51
N SER A 59 114.15 -107.18 3.46
CA SER A 59 114.85 -108.41 3.10
C SER A 59 116.17 -108.50 3.89
N LEU A 60 116.13 -109.09 5.10
CA LEU A 60 117.36 -109.48 5.79
C LEU A 60 118.06 -110.57 4.96
N ASN A 61 119.08 -110.18 4.18
CA ASN A 61 119.96 -111.11 3.49
C ASN A 61 121.07 -111.57 4.46
N TYR A 62 120.91 -112.77 5.02
CA TYR A 62 121.82 -113.32 6.03
C TYR A 62 123.25 -113.55 5.52
N GLN A 63 123.49 -113.60 4.21
CA GLN A 63 124.83 -113.79 3.63
C GLN A 63 125.72 -112.53 3.68
N GLU A 64 125.17 -111.35 3.95
CA GLU A 64 125.95 -110.10 4.04
C GLU A 64 126.52 -109.86 5.45
N TYR A 65 126.08 -110.63 6.46
CA TYR A 65 126.46 -110.46 7.87
C TYR A 65 127.60 -111.38 8.35
N GLU A 66 128.07 -112.30 7.50
CA GLU A 66 129.05 -113.33 7.86
C GLU A 66 130.52 -112.83 7.85
N ASN A 67 130.79 -111.68 7.22
CA ASN A 67 132.15 -111.12 7.04
C ASN A 67 132.33 -109.70 7.61
N LEU A 68 131.40 -109.21 8.42
CA LEU A 68 131.46 -107.88 9.04
C LEU A 68 132.16 -107.94 10.39
N ASP A 69 133.06 -106.98 10.66
CA ASP A 69 133.68 -106.84 11.97
C ASP A 69 132.66 -106.42 13.05
N GLU A 70 133.02 -106.67 14.32
CA GLU A 70 132.12 -106.44 15.47
C GLU A 70 131.62 -104.99 15.55
N GLU A 71 132.47 -104.03 15.17
CA GLU A 71 132.17 -102.60 15.20
C GLU A 71 131.04 -102.27 14.20
N THR A 72 131.10 -102.82 12.98
CA THR A 72 130.11 -102.54 11.95
C THR A 72 128.75 -103.21 12.25
N LEU A 73 128.77 -104.39 12.88
CA LEU A 73 127.55 -105.03 13.40
C LEU A 73 126.87 -104.21 14.50
N ARG A 74 127.65 -103.60 15.40
CA ARG A 74 127.13 -102.70 16.45
C ARG A 74 126.50 -101.44 15.86
N VAL A 75 127.11 -100.87 14.82
CA VAL A 75 126.54 -99.70 14.12
C VAL A 75 125.21 -100.07 13.46
N LYS A 76 125.14 -101.17 12.68
CA LYS A 76 123.90 -101.61 12.05
C LYS A 76 122.80 -101.96 13.06
N LEU A 77 123.16 -102.59 14.19
CA LEU A 77 122.21 -102.86 15.27
C LEU A 77 121.67 -101.56 15.89
N LYS A 78 122.54 -100.56 16.10
CA LYS A 78 122.15 -99.25 16.63
C LYS A 78 121.24 -98.48 15.68
N GLU A 79 121.54 -98.49 14.37
CA GLU A 79 120.67 -97.90 13.34
C GLU A 79 119.30 -98.59 13.26
N THR A 80 119.27 -99.92 13.39
CA THR A 80 118.02 -100.69 13.38
C THR A 80 117.20 -100.41 14.64
N LEU A 81 117.85 -100.30 15.80
CA LEU A 81 117.20 -99.94 17.06
C LEU A 81 116.63 -98.51 17.00
N GLU A 82 117.38 -97.57 16.44
CA GLU A 82 116.94 -96.19 16.25
C GLU A 82 115.75 -96.11 15.28
N ARG A 83 115.76 -96.92 14.21
CA ARG A 83 114.60 -97.10 13.32
C ARG A 83 113.40 -97.69 14.05
N CYS A 84 113.57 -98.72 14.88
CA CYS A 84 112.48 -99.28 15.69
C CYS A 84 111.90 -98.24 16.65
N THR A 85 112.73 -97.42 17.32
CA THR A 85 112.22 -96.36 18.20
C THR A 85 111.46 -95.27 17.45
N ASN A 86 111.87 -94.94 16.23
CA ASN A 86 111.15 -94.00 15.37
C ASN A 86 109.79 -94.57 14.93
N LEU A 87 109.73 -95.86 14.62
CA LEU A 87 108.47 -96.53 14.28
C LEU A 87 107.50 -96.59 15.45
N GLU A 88 107.98 -96.86 16.66
CA GLU A 88 107.16 -96.80 17.87
C GLU A 88 106.66 -95.38 18.17
N SER A 89 107.43 -94.35 17.82
CA SER A 89 106.98 -92.96 17.91
C SER A 89 105.85 -92.68 16.92
N VAL A 90 106.02 -93.06 15.65
CA VAL A 90 105.01 -92.86 14.61
C VAL A 90 103.73 -93.65 14.91
N GLN A 91 103.85 -94.88 15.43
CA GLN A 91 102.72 -95.67 15.86
C GLN A 91 101.96 -94.99 17.01
N ARG A 92 102.67 -94.42 17.99
CA ARG A 92 102.05 -93.64 19.07
C ARG A 92 101.35 -92.40 18.54
N ASP A 93 101.95 -91.67 17.61
CA ASP A 93 101.36 -90.47 17.02
C ASP A 93 100.12 -90.80 16.17
N LEU A 94 100.15 -91.90 15.41
CA LEU A 94 98.99 -92.42 14.68
C LEU A 94 97.87 -92.83 15.63
N GLN A 95 98.19 -93.55 16.71
CA GLN A 95 97.20 -94.00 17.68
C GLN A 95 96.59 -92.82 18.46
N LYS A 96 97.38 -91.79 18.74
CA LYS A 96 96.92 -90.50 19.26
C LYS A 96 96.00 -89.79 18.26
N ASN A 97 96.39 -89.71 17.00
CA ASN A 97 95.57 -89.07 15.95
C ASN A 97 94.26 -89.82 15.70
N VAL A 98 94.24 -91.16 15.71
CA VAL A 98 93.01 -91.96 15.60
C VAL A 98 92.12 -91.79 16.83
N SER A 99 92.70 -91.65 18.02
CA SER A 99 91.94 -91.33 19.24
C SER A 99 91.36 -89.91 19.19
N ASP A 100 92.13 -88.96 18.66
CA ASP A 100 91.71 -87.57 18.45
C ASP A 100 90.68 -87.40 17.34
N LEU A 101 90.67 -88.28 16.34
CA LEU A 101 89.68 -88.37 15.25
C LEU A 101 88.54 -89.36 15.54
N SER A 102 88.51 -89.94 16.75
CA SER A 102 87.51 -90.95 17.08
C SER A 102 86.09 -90.41 16.93
N GLU A 103 85.18 -91.30 16.54
CA GLU A 103 83.73 -91.10 16.36
C GLU A 103 83.07 -90.29 17.49
N THR A 104 83.69 -90.26 18.67
CA THR A 104 83.26 -89.50 19.85
C THR A 104 83.25 -87.98 19.66
N LYS A 105 84.26 -87.37 19.01
CA LYS A 105 84.27 -85.90 18.78
C LYS A 105 83.21 -85.50 17.75
N LEU A 106 83.10 -86.25 16.65
CA LEU A 106 82.08 -86.01 15.62
C LEU A 106 80.66 -86.24 16.14
N ARG A 107 80.44 -87.25 16.98
CA ARG A 107 79.14 -87.45 17.66
C ARG A 107 78.82 -86.27 18.58
N LYS A 108 79.80 -85.78 19.35
CA LYS A 108 79.61 -84.61 20.22
C LYS A 108 79.25 -83.36 19.41
N GLU A 109 79.96 -83.08 18.33
CA GLU A 109 79.67 -81.93 17.46
C GLU A 109 78.30 -82.05 16.78
N LYS A 110 77.92 -83.25 16.32
CA LYS A 110 76.59 -83.52 15.77
C LYS A 110 75.48 -83.31 16.82
N ASP A 111 75.71 -83.75 18.05
CA ASP A 111 74.77 -83.57 19.15
C ASP A 111 74.64 -82.08 19.53
N ASP A 112 75.77 -81.35 19.56
CA ASP A 112 75.79 -79.90 19.79
C ASP A 112 75.03 -79.14 18.68
N LEU A 113 75.24 -79.48 17.40
CA LEU A 113 74.50 -78.90 16.28
C LEU A 113 73.01 -79.25 16.31
N ASN A 114 72.65 -80.48 16.67
CA ASN A 114 71.25 -80.88 16.85
C ASN A 114 70.58 -80.13 18.01
N ASN A 115 71.32 -79.87 19.08
CA ASN A 115 70.83 -79.07 20.20
C ASN A 115 70.64 -77.61 19.78
N GLN A 116 71.60 -77.02 19.05
CA GLN A 116 71.46 -75.69 18.45
C GLN A 116 70.25 -75.61 17.50
N LEU A 117 70.03 -76.64 16.67
CA LEU A 117 68.88 -76.70 15.76
C LEU A 117 67.55 -76.80 16.51
N LYS A 118 67.51 -77.55 17.62
CA LYS A 118 66.33 -77.63 18.49
C LYS A 118 66.02 -76.28 19.13
N GLU A 119 67.02 -75.58 19.65
CA GLU A 119 66.84 -74.25 20.21
C GLU A 119 66.43 -73.23 19.12
N ALA A 120 67.07 -73.24 17.95
CA ALA A 120 66.68 -72.37 16.83
C ALA A 120 65.22 -72.60 16.40
N LYS A 121 64.75 -73.86 16.36
CA LYS A 121 63.34 -74.18 16.07
C LYS A 121 62.39 -73.67 17.15
N LYS A 122 62.79 -73.72 18.42
CA LYS A 122 62.00 -73.19 19.54
C LYS A 122 61.93 -71.66 19.48
N ASP A 123 63.03 -71.01 19.11
CA ASP A 123 63.10 -69.57 18.88
C ASP A 123 62.20 -69.14 17.72
N VAL A 124 62.22 -69.85 16.58
CA VAL A 124 61.33 -69.58 15.45
C VAL A 124 59.87 -69.67 15.85
N LYS A 125 59.47 -70.73 16.57
CA LYS A 125 58.08 -70.87 17.08
C LYS A 125 57.70 -69.72 18.02
N SER A 126 58.64 -69.28 18.86
CA SER A 126 58.41 -68.17 19.79
C SER A 126 58.25 -66.84 19.04
N LYS A 127 59.04 -66.61 17.99
CA LYS A 127 58.94 -65.42 17.12
C LYS A 127 57.67 -65.44 16.27
N GLU A 128 57.26 -66.60 15.75
CA GLU A 128 56.02 -66.75 14.98
C GLU A 128 54.78 -66.44 15.85
N LYS A 129 54.77 -66.90 17.11
CA LYS A 129 53.76 -66.49 18.07
C LYS A 129 53.75 -64.97 18.30
N LEU A 130 54.92 -64.36 18.45
CA LEU A 130 55.05 -62.91 18.62
C LEU A 130 54.53 -62.14 17.39
N ILE A 131 54.82 -62.62 16.17
CA ILE A 131 54.31 -62.01 14.93
C ILE A 131 52.78 -62.05 14.91
N ASN A 132 52.18 -63.20 15.20
CA ASN A 132 50.71 -63.32 15.24
C ASN A 132 50.08 -62.38 16.30
N ASP A 133 50.71 -62.25 17.47
CA ASP A 133 50.25 -61.34 18.51
C ASP A 133 50.37 -59.86 18.05
N LEU A 134 51.45 -59.49 17.36
CA LEU A 134 51.67 -58.15 16.81
C LEU A 134 50.69 -57.84 15.67
N GLU A 135 50.41 -58.78 14.77
CA GLU A 135 49.41 -58.60 13.70
C GLU A 135 48.02 -58.36 14.28
N LYS A 136 47.66 -59.07 15.35
CA LYS A 136 46.39 -58.84 16.07
C LYS A 136 46.34 -57.45 16.71
N GLN A 137 47.43 -57.00 17.33
CA GLN A 137 47.52 -55.65 17.88
C GLN A 137 47.40 -54.59 16.79
N LEU A 138 48.09 -54.77 15.66
CA LEU A 138 48.01 -53.86 14.52
C LEU A 138 46.60 -53.77 13.96
N LYS A 139 45.89 -54.90 13.85
CA LYS A 139 44.50 -54.92 13.41
C LYS A 139 43.59 -54.16 14.39
N ASN A 140 43.74 -54.40 15.69
CA ASN A 140 42.95 -53.70 16.71
C ASN A 140 43.21 -52.18 16.71
N GLU A 141 44.46 -51.74 16.57
CA GLU A 141 44.79 -50.32 16.51
C GLU A 141 44.27 -49.67 15.22
N LYS A 142 44.28 -50.39 14.10
CA LYS A 142 43.66 -49.92 12.86
C LYS A 142 42.15 -49.70 13.03
N ASP A 143 41.46 -50.68 13.60
CA ASP A 143 40.01 -50.58 13.84
C ASP A 143 39.69 -49.44 14.83
N ARG A 144 40.56 -49.24 15.84
CA ARG A 144 40.43 -48.11 16.77
C ARG A 144 40.63 -46.75 16.09
N SER A 145 41.58 -46.65 15.16
CA SER A 145 41.80 -45.42 14.37
C SER A 145 40.58 -45.06 13.55
N GLU A 146 39.97 -46.04 12.84
CA GLU A 146 38.78 -45.81 12.03
C GLU A 146 37.59 -45.31 12.90
N VAL A 147 37.44 -45.84 14.12
CA VAL A 147 36.42 -45.36 15.07
C VAL A 147 36.70 -43.93 15.55
N LEU A 148 37.97 -43.56 15.74
CA LEU A 148 38.34 -42.21 16.13
C LEU A 148 38.09 -41.20 15.00
N ASP A 149 38.40 -41.56 13.76
CA ASP A 149 38.14 -40.72 12.59
C ASP A 149 36.64 -40.43 12.43
N MET A 150 35.79 -41.47 12.52
CA MET A 150 34.32 -41.30 12.51
C MET A 150 33.82 -40.40 13.65
N ARG A 151 34.43 -40.53 14.84
CA ARG A 151 34.06 -39.69 15.99
C ARG A 151 34.49 -38.24 15.78
N GLU A 152 35.65 -38.01 15.19
CA GLU A 152 36.11 -36.66 14.85
C GLU A 152 35.18 -36.00 13.84
N GLU A 153 34.78 -36.70 12.78
CA GLU A 153 33.82 -36.20 11.80
C GLU A 153 32.47 -35.84 12.45
N SER A 154 31.95 -36.70 13.34
CA SER A 154 30.71 -36.44 14.06
C SER A 154 30.81 -35.19 14.95
N LEU A 155 31.93 -35.00 15.65
CA LEU A 155 32.16 -33.83 16.49
C LEU A 155 32.31 -32.55 15.67
N GLN A 156 32.95 -32.62 14.50
CA GLN A 156 33.05 -31.49 13.59
C GLN A 156 31.68 -31.07 13.04
N GLU A 157 30.81 -32.02 12.72
CA GLU A 157 29.45 -31.74 12.26
C GLU A 157 28.59 -31.12 13.37
N GLU A 158 28.68 -31.63 14.60
CA GLU A 158 28.01 -31.04 15.76
C GLU A 158 28.49 -29.60 16.04
N ALA A 159 29.80 -29.35 15.93
CA ALA A 159 30.35 -28.01 16.04
C ALA A 159 29.84 -27.06 14.94
N ARG A 160 29.65 -27.54 13.70
CA ARG A 160 29.04 -26.75 12.62
C ARG A 160 27.59 -26.41 12.94
N LYS A 161 26.80 -27.38 13.44
CA LYS A 161 25.40 -27.17 13.83
C LYS A 161 25.28 -26.12 14.93
N HIS A 162 26.03 -26.27 16.02
CA HIS A 162 26.02 -25.28 17.11
C HIS A 162 26.47 -23.89 16.66
N LYS A 163 27.44 -23.79 15.75
CA LYS A 163 27.85 -22.50 15.19
C LYS A 163 26.72 -21.84 14.39
N GLN A 164 25.95 -22.62 13.63
CA GLN A 164 24.79 -22.11 12.89
C GLN A 164 23.64 -21.71 13.83
N GLU A 165 23.36 -22.52 14.85
CA GLU A 165 22.36 -22.21 15.88
C GLU A 165 22.71 -20.93 16.64
N TYR A 166 23.97 -20.78 17.05
CA TYR A 166 24.46 -19.57 17.70
C TYR A 166 24.28 -18.33 16.81
N LYS A 167 24.57 -18.45 15.51
CA LYS A 167 24.36 -17.35 14.56
C LYS A 167 22.89 -16.94 14.48
N LYS A 168 21.97 -17.91 14.36
CA LYS A 168 20.52 -17.65 14.34
C LYS A 168 20.07 -16.95 15.63
N LEU A 169 20.55 -17.43 16.78
CA LEU A 169 20.21 -16.85 18.09
C LEU A 169 20.69 -15.39 18.21
N VAL A 170 21.86 -15.07 17.67
CA VAL A 170 22.38 -13.68 17.63
C VAL A 170 21.52 -12.81 16.72
N ASP A 171 21.13 -13.30 15.56
CA ASP A 171 20.24 -12.57 14.63
C ASP A 171 18.87 -12.32 15.27
N ASP A 172 18.29 -13.33 15.93
CA ASP A 172 17.03 -13.21 16.67
C ASP A 172 17.12 -12.20 17.83
N ARG A 173 18.22 -12.22 18.58
CA ARG A 173 18.47 -11.22 19.64
C ARG A 173 18.52 -9.80 19.07
N ASN A 174 19.20 -9.61 17.95
CA ASN A 174 19.31 -8.29 17.31
C ASN A 174 17.95 -7.81 16.81
N ASN A 175 17.15 -8.70 16.20
CA ASN A 175 15.78 -8.40 15.78
C ASN A 175 14.90 -8.03 16.98
N LEU A 176 15.01 -8.76 18.08
CA LEU A 176 14.26 -8.48 19.31
C LEU A 176 14.66 -7.12 19.90
N ALA A 177 15.95 -6.79 19.95
CA ALA A 177 16.43 -5.50 20.43
C ALA A 177 15.90 -4.34 19.57
N GLN A 178 15.83 -4.50 18.25
CA GLN A 178 15.24 -3.50 17.36
C GLN A 178 13.74 -3.31 17.63
N ARG A 179 13.00 -4.40 17.81
CA ARG A 179 11.56 -4.35 18.16
C ARG A 179 11.34 -3.66 19.50
N TYR A 180 12.17 -3.95 20.50
CA TYR A 180 12.12 -3.30 21.81
C TYR A 180 12.34 -1.78 21.69
N ASN A 181 13.37 -1.35 20.96
CA ASN A 181 13.64 0.08 20.75
C ASN A 181 12.51 0.79 19.99
N ALA A 182 11.88 0.11 19.02
CA ALA A 182 10.72 0.65 18.32
C ALA A 182 9.52 0.84 19.26
N LEU A 183 9.27 -0.14 20.13
CA LEU A 183 8.21 -0.07 21.13
C LEU A 183 8.49 1.03 22.17
N GLU A 184 9.72 1.16 22.64
CA GLU A 184 10.14 2.22 23.57
C GLU A 184 9.88 3.62 22.98
N ARG A 185 10.16 3.83 21.69
CA ARG A 185 9.84 5.09 21.00
C ARG A 185 8.33 5.36 20.96
N GLN A 186 7.52 4.34 20.73
CA GLN A 186 6.06 4.49 20.73
C GLN A 186 5.54 4.86 22.13
N VAL A 187 6.04 4.18 23.18
CA VAL A 187 5.68 4.47 24.57
C VAL A 187 6.10 5.89 24.97
N ASN A 188 7.28 6.34 24.54
CA ASN A 188 7.75 7.71 24.80
C ASN A 188 6.91 8.79 24.11
N ASN A 189 6.07 8.45 23.14
CA ASN A 189 5.14 9.40 22.50
C ASN A 189 3.81 9.57 23.26
N ILE A 190 3.48 8.67 24.19
CA ILE A 190 2.23 8.70 24.97
C ILE A 190 2.03 10.04 25.73
N PRO A 191 3.05 10.63 26.39
CA PRO A 191 2.88 11.90 27.10
C PRO A 191 2.44 13.05 26.18
N TYR A 192 2.95 13.11 24.95
CA TYR A 192 2.56 14.13 23.97
C TYR A 192 1.09 13.96 23.56
N ILE A 193 0.67 12.72 23.28
CA ILE A 193 -0.73 12.40 22.96
C ILE A 193 -1.65 12.79 24.12
N ASN A 194 -1.25 12.47 25.36
CA ASN A 194 -2.03 12.84 26.55
C ASN A 194 -2.12 14.36 26.74
N GLN A 195 -1.05 15.10 26.47
CA GLN A 195 -1.07 16.56 26.50
C GLN A 195 -2.03 17.13 25.44
N GLN A 196 -1.99 16.59 24.22
CA GLN A 196 -2.89 17.00 23.15
C GLN A 196 -4.36 16.70 23.49
N ASN A 197 -4.66 15.52 24.06
CA ASN A 197 -5.99 15.17 24.53
C ASN A 197 -6.46 16.09 25.66
N SER A 198 -5.56 16.49 26.57
CA SER A 198 -5.87 17.47 27.62
C SER A 198 -6.29 18.82 27.04
N TYR A 199 -5.56 19.32 26.04
CA TYR A 199 -5.90 20.56 25.34
C TYR A 199 -7.26 20.47 24.63
N LEU A 200 -7.50 19.39 23.89
CA LEU A 200 -8.77 19.17 23.20
C LEU A 200 -9.95 19.10 24.18
N ASN A 201 -9.77 18.44 25.33
CA ASN A 201 -10.81 18.39 26.37
C ASN A 201 -11.12 19.76 26.96
N GLN A 202 -10.12 20.62 27.17
CA GLN A 202 -10.33 22.00 27.61
C GLN A 202 -11.11 22.81 26.57
N GLN A 203 -10.74 22.68 25.29
CA GLN A 203 -11.42 23.35 24.20
C GLN A 203 -12.88 22.89 24.06
N ASN A 204 -13.14 21.59 24.16
CA ASN A 204 -14.49 21.04 24.19
C ASN A 204 -15.30 21.56 25.37
N GLY A 205 -14.68 21.69 26.55
CA GLY A 205 -15.30 22.32 27.71
C GLY A 205 -15.74 23.76 27.45
N HIS A 206 -14.87 24.57 26.82
CA HIS A 206 -15.21 25.94 26.43
C HIS A 206 -16.38 25.99 25.44
N LEU A 207 -16.33 25.18 24.38
CA LEU A 207 -17.40 25.11 23.37
C LEU A 207 -18.73 24.65 23.99
N HIS A 208 -18.71 23.74 24.95
CA HIS A 208 -19.91 23.29 25.63
C HIS A 208 -20.53 24.42 26.47
N GLN A 209 -19.71 25.20 27.16
CA GLN A 209 -20.15 26.38 27.91
C GLN A 209 -20.74 27.46 26.98
N GLU A 210 -20.09 27.73 25.86
CA GLU A 210 -20.57 28.69 24.86
C GLU A 210 -21.92 28.26 24.27
N ASN A 211 -22.07 26.98 23.91
CA ASN A 211 -23.35 26.43 23.46
C ASN A 211 -24.45 26.53 24.52
N SER A 212 -24.12 26.33 25.79
CA SER A 212 -25.06 26.52 26.90
C SER A 212 -25.53 27.98 26.98
N ASN A 213 -24.60 28.93 26.89
CA ASN A 213 -24.92 30.37 26.90
C ASN A 213 -25.80 30.76 25.70
N LEU A 214 -25.47 30.28 24.49
CA LEU A 214 -26.26 30.53 23.28
C LEU A 214 -27.68 29.95 23.40
N ARG A 215 -27.83 28.74 23.96
CA ARG A 215 -29.15 28.15 24.22
C ARG A 215 -29.99 29.00 25.16
N GLN A 216 -29.39 29.53 26.22
CA GLN A 216 -30.09 30.43 27.14
C GLN A 216 -30.54 31.72 26.43
N GLU A 217 -29.70 32.27 25.55
CA GLU A 217 -30.03 33.48 24.80
C GLU A 217 -31.16 33.24 23.79
N ILE A 218 -31.13 32.11 23.08
CA ILE A 218 -32.22 31.68 22.20
C ILE A 218 -33.54 31.60 22.98
N GLU A 219 -33.54 31.04 24.19
CA GLU A 219 -34.75 30.95 25.01
C GLU A 219 -35.25 32.33 25.47
N LYS A 220 -34.37 33.28 25.78
CA LYS A 220 -34.76 34.67 26.05
C LYS A 220 -35.39 35.32 24.82
N LEU A 221 -34.77 35.16 23.65
CA LEU A 221 -35.27 35.71 22.39
C LEU A 221 -36.63 35.11 22.01
N LYS A 222 -36.84 33.81 22.22
CA LYS A 222 -38.16 33.17 22.02
C LYS A 222 -39.22 33.78 22.92
N LYS A 223 -38.92 33.99 24.20
CA LYS A 223 -39.85 34.66 25.13
C LYS A 223 -40.15 36.07 24.66
N PHE A 224 -39.13 36.83 24.27
CA PHE A 224 -39.32 38.19 23.75
C PHE A 224 -40.20 38.21 22.49
N LYS A 225 -39.97 37.30 21.54
CA LYS A 225 -40.79 37.11 20.34
C LYS A 225 -42.25 36.83 20.69
N SER A 226 -42.51 35.88 21.60
CA SER A 226 -43.88 35.59 22.04
C SER A 226 -44.58 36.80 22.69
N GLY A 227 -43.83 37.64 23.41
CA GLY A 227 -44.34 38.89 23.97
C GLY A 227 -44.75 39.89 22.88
N ILE A 228 -43.94 40.04 21.83
CA ILE A 228 -44.26 40.88 20.68
C ILE A 228 -45.46 40.33 19.91
N GLU A 229 -45.55 39.02 19.70
CA GLU A 229 -46.70 38.40 19.03
C GLU A 229 -47.99 38.64 19.80
N ALA A 230 -47.97 38.53 21.13
CA ALA A 230 -49.13 38.85 21.97
C ALA A 230 -49.53 40.34 21.85
N GLN A 231 -48.56 41.25 21.83
CA GLN A 231 -48.83 42.68 21.60
C GLN A 231 -49.43 42.93 20.20
N LYS A 232 -48.90 42.28 19.17
CA LYS A 232 -49.42 42.36 17.80
C LYS A 232 -50.89 41.91 17.75
N SER A 233 -51.23 40.76 18.35
CA SER A 233 -52.61 40.29 18.41
C SER A 233 -53.52 41.28 19.13
N SER A 234 -53.05 41.88 20.23
CA SER A 234 -53.80 42.94 20.93
C SER A 234 -54.06 44.15 20.02
N PHE A 235 -53.06 44.62 19.28
CA PHE A 235 -53.24 45.73 18.34
C PHE A 235 -54.16 45.39 17.17
N GLU A 236 -54.11 44.16 16.66
CA GLU A 236 -55.04 43.70 15.60
C GLU A 236 -56.49 43.66 16.09
N GLU A 237 -56.72 43.27 17.35
CA GLU A 237 -58.05 43.31 17.99
C GLU A 237 -58.56 44.77 18.10
N GLU A 238 -57.71 45.68 18.57
CA GLU A 238 -58.02 47.12 18.61
C GLU A 238 -58.28 47.70 17.22
N LEU A 239 -57.51 47.30 16.22
CA LEU A 239 -57.70 47.70 14.82
C LEU A 239 -59.06 47.22 14.30
N LYS A 240 -59.42 45.95 14.53
CA LYS A 240 -60.75 45.43 14.15
C LYS A 240 -61.88 46.22 14.81
N GLU A 241 -61.75 46.53 16.09
CA GLU A 241 -62.77 47.30 16.81
C GLU A 241 -62.87 48.74 16.30
N THR A 242 -61.75 49.40 16.02
CA THR A 242 -61.74 50.74 15.42
C THR A 242 -62.29 50.72 14.00
N GLN A 243 -61.97 49.71 13.19
CA GLN A 243 -62.52 49.53 11.85
C GLN A 243 -64.03 49.23 11.88
N LYS A 244 -64.52 48.48 12.87
CA LYS A 244 -65.95 48.28 13.12
C LYS A 244 -66.65 49.58 13.55
N LYS A 245 -66.04 50.38 14.42
CA LYS A 245 -66.55 51.71 14.78
C LYS A 245 -66.58 52.63 13.56
N LEU A 246 -65.55 52.59 12.73
CA LEU A 246 -65.49 53.33 11.47
C LEU A 246 -66.56 52.86 10.50
N SER A 247 -66.78 51.56 10.33
CA SER A 247 -67.83 51.03 9.46
C SER A 247 -69.23 51.40 9.98
N MET A 248 -69.45 51.43 11.29
CA MET A 248 -70.69 51.95 11.89
C MET A 248 -70.85 53.46 11.66
N ALA A 249 -69.77 54.25 11.74
CA ALA A 249 -69.78 55.67 11.42
C ALA A 249 -70.02 55.92 9.93
N MET A 250 -69.39 55.13 9.05
CA MET A 250 -69.60 55.16 7.61
C MET A 250 -71.01 54.69 7.23
N ALA A 251 -71.59 53.70 7.92
CA ALA A 251 -72.98 53.30 7.74
C ALA A 251 -73.96 54.41 8.14
N ARG A 252 -73.64 55.17 9.19
CA ARG A 252 -74.38 56.40 9.56
C ARG A 252 -74.23 57.52 8.52
N LEU A 253 -73.08 57.60 7.85
CA LEU A 253 -72.83 58.50 6.71
C LEU A 253 -73.49 58.01 5.40
N HIS A 254 -73.61 56.70 5.19
CA HIS A 254 -74.17 56.06 4.00
C HIS A 254 -75.71 56.00 3.98
N GLY A 255 -76.40 56.47 5.03
CA GLY A 255 -77.82 56.83 4.93
C GLY A 255 -78.11 57.96 3.93
N GLN A 256 -77.07 58.56 3.29
CA GLN A 256 -77.22 59.65 2.32
C GLN A 256 -76.52 59.47 0.98
N THR A 257 -75.93 58.32 0.64
CA THR A 257 -75.32 58.17 -0.70
C THR A 257 -75.49 56.75 -1.24
N GLU A 258 -76.46 56.61 -2.14
CA GLU A 258 -76.55 55.50 -3.08
C GLU A 258 -75.39 55.52 -4.09
N LYS A 259 -75.00 54.31 -4.51
CA LYS A 259 -74.20 53.93 -5.69
C LYS A 259 -72.70 54.29 -5.68
N SER A 260 -71.87 53.27 -5.45
CA SER A 260 -70.77 52.93 -6.36
C SER A 260 -70.16 51.57 -5.96
N GLY A 261 -70.15 50.62 -6.88
CA GLY A 261 -69.33 49.41 -6.76
C GLY A 261 -67.87 49.77 -7.02
N ILE A 262 -66.98 49.41 -6.08
CA ILE A 262 -65.54 49.56 -6.25
C ILE A 262 -64.96 48.15 -6.40
N ALA A 263 -64.79 47.74 -7.65
CA ALA A 263 -63.89 46.67 -8.01
C ALA A 263 -62.46 47.09 -7.62
N GLY A 264 -61.84 46.33 -6.72
CA GLY A 264 -60.45 46.54 -6.31
C GLY A 264 -59.49 46.17 -7.44
N GLY A 265 -58.91 47.18 -8.08
CA GLY A 265 -57.91 47.00 -9.14
C GLY A 265 -57.33 48.35 -9.55
N GLY A 266 -56.70 49.06 -8.62
CA GLY A 266 -56.31 50.45 -8.85
C GLY A 266 -55.14 50.96 -8.02
N SER A 267 -54.34 50.10 -7.38
CA SER A 267 -53.12 50.60 -6.75
C SER A 267 -52.11 50.99 -7.84
N ARG A 268 -51.38 52.09 -7.62
CA ARG A 268 -50.31 52.53 -8.53
C ARG A 268 -49.27 51.44 -8.74
N SER A 269 -48.98 50.67 -7.69
CA SER A 269 -48.05 49.53 -7.72
C SER A 269 -48.56 48.37 -8.59
N ASP A 270 -49.87 48.08 -8.61
CA ASP A 270 -50.45 47.08 -9.53
C ASP A 270 -50.31 47.51 -10.99
N LYS A 271 -50.48 48.82 -11.25
CA LYS A 271 -50.28 49.38 -12.58
C LYS A 271 -48.81 49.25 -13.02
N LEU A 272 -47.86 49.64 -12.17
CA LEU A 272 -46.43 49.54 -12.47
C LEU A 272 -45.98 48.08 -12.64
N LYS A 273 -46.52 47.17 -11.82
CA LYS A 273 -46.33 45.73 -12.00
C LYS A 273 -46.81 45.26 -13.38
N ASN A 274 -48.02 45.66 -13.77
CA ASN A 274 -48.57 45.31 -15.08
C ASN A 274 -47.78 45.93 -16.24
N ASP A 275 -47.34 47.18 -16.09
CA ASP A 275 -46.51 47.87 -17.08
C ASP A 275 -45.15 47.16 -17.25
N PHE A 276 -44.53 46.70 -16.15
CA PHE A 276 -43.32 45.88 -16.19
C PHE A 276 -43.54 44.52 -16.87
N GLU A 277 -44.59 43.80 -16.51
CA GLU A 277 -44.96 42.52 -17.13
C GLU A 277 -45.27 42.64 -18.63
N ASN A 278 -45.88 43.76 -19.04
CA ASN A 278 -46.16 44.04 -20.44
C ASN A 278 -44.87 44.35 -21.21
N LEU A 279 -43.95 45.12 -20.61
CA LEU A 279 -42.63 45.38 -21.18
C LEU A 279 -41.82 44.08 -21.36
N LYS A 280 -41.83 43.21 -20.34
CA LYS A 280 -41.17 41.89 -20.32
C LYS A 280 -41.71 40.95 -21.41
N ARG A 281 -43.03 40.94 -21.65
CA ARG A 281 -43.66 40.07 -22.66
C ARG A 281 -43.62 40.63 -24.08
N GLY A 282 -43.66 41.95 -24.24
CA GLY A 282 -43.69 42.66 -25.52
C GLY A 282 -42.29 43.07 -26.00
N LEU A 283 -41.92 44.31 -25.74
CA LEU A 283 -40.71 44.95 -26.29
C LEU A 283 -39.41 44.22 -25.93
N PHE A 284 -39.30 43.66 -24.71
CA PHE A 284 -38.13 42.90 -24.31
C PHE A 284 -37.92 41.65 -25.18
N ARG A 285 -39.03 40.97 -25.51
CA ARG A 285 -39.01 39.80 -26.40
C ARG A 285 -38.73 40.22 -27.84
N GLU A 286 -39.31 41.32 -28.30
CA GLU A 286 -39.12 41.83 -29.67
C GLU A 286 -37.68 42.27 -29.93
N ALA A 287 -37.11 43.11 -29.06
CA ALA A 287 -35.71 43.54 -29.15
C ALA A 287 -34.76 42.33 -29.12
N SER A 288 -34.97 41.38 -28.20
CA SER A 288 -34.15 40.16 -28.12
C SER A 288 -34.22 39.31 -29.39
N ASN A 289 -35.43 39.17 -29.98
CA ASN A 289 -35.63 38.42 -31.21
C ASN A 289 -34.92 39.10 -32.40
N LYS A 290 -34.99 40.43 -32.50
CA LYS A 290 -34.33 41.20 -33.57
C LYS A 290 -32.81 41.08 -33.51
N VAL A 291 -32.23 41.12 -32.31
CA VAL A 291 -30.79 40.88 -32.11
C VAL A 291 -30.42 39.47 -32.55
N LEU A 292 -31.16 38.45 -32.10
CA LEU A 292 -30.89 37.07 -32.47
C LEU A 292 -31.04 36.81 -33.98
N GLU A 293 -32.05 37.41 -34.63
CA GLU A 293 -32.23 37.36 -36.09
C GLU A 293 -31.07 38.02 -36.83
N CYS A 294 -30.54 39.13 -36.29
CA CYS A 294 -29.37 39.80 -36.85
C CYS A 294 -28.13 38.90 -36.76
N TRP A 295 -27.89 38.28 -35.61
CA TRP A 295 -26.77 37.34 -35.42
C TRP A 295 -26.89 36.12 -36.35
N LYS A 296 -28.09 35.55 -36.51
CA LYS A 296 -28.32 34.41 -37.42
C LYS A 296 -28.06 34.71 -38.90
N LYS A 297 -28.23 35.96 -39.33
CA LYS A 297 -27.91 36.37 -40.70
C LYS A 297 -26.40 36.43 -40.93
N GLN A 298 -25.62 36.66 -39.88
CA GLN A 298 -24.17 36.77 -39.93
C GLN A 298 -23.49 35.42 -39.64
N ASP A 299 -24.13 34.54 -38.88
CA ASP A 299 -23.70 33.16 -38.63
C ASP A 299 -24.87 32.16 -38.69
N SER A 300 -24.89 31.35 -39.76
CA SER A 300 -25.92 30.33 -39.98
C SER A 300 -25.79 29.10 -39.07
N ALA A 301 -24.69 28.96 -38.32
CA ALA A 301 -24.45 27.83 -37.41
C ALA A 301 -25.09 27.99 -36.03
N LEU A 302 -25.73 29.14 -35.74
CA LEU A 302 -26.43 29.44 -34.48
C LEU A 302 -27.68 28.55 -34.29
N ASN A 303 -27.45 27.35 -33.75
CA ASN A 303 -28.45 26.31 -33.55
C ASN A 303 -28.97 26.22 -32.10
N GLN A 304 -28.24 26.74 -31.12
CA GLN A 304 -28.71 26.86 -29.75
C GLN A 304 -29.57 28.13 -29.66
N ARG A 305 -30.83 28.00 -29.20
CA ARG A 305 -31.78 29.12 -29.14
C ARG A 305 -31.97 29.66 -27.73
N SER A 306 -31.60 28.89 -26.71
CA SER A 306 -31.91 29.22 -25.32
C SER A 306 -30.81 30.01 -24.65
N GLU A 307 -29.53 29.66 -24.88
CA GLU A 307 -28.39 30.29 -24.18
C GLU A 307 -28.12 31.70 -24.71
N GLU A 308 -27.93 31.87 -26.01
CA GLU A 308 -27.70 33.19 -26.63
C GLU A 308 -28.87 34.14 -26.39
N PHE A 309 -30.09 33.61 -26.39
CA PHE A 309 -31.27 34.40 -26.11
C PHE A 309 -31.35 34.84 -24.64
N SER A 310 -30.80 34.03 -23.73
CA SER A 310 -30.69 34.38 -22.31
C SER A 310 -29.59 35.43 -22.09
N GLU A 311 -28.47 35.34 -22.80
CA GLU A 311 -27.38 36.34 -22.77
C GLU A 311 -27.84 37.70 -23.29
N ILE A 312 -28.50 37.75 -24.45
CA ILE A 312 -29.06 38.99 -25.01
C ILE A 312 -30.01 39.65 -24.00
N ARG A 313 -30.92 38.85 -23.43
CA ARG A 313 -31.90 39.33 -22.45
C ARG A 313 -31.23 39.83 -21.18
N SER A 314 -30.20 39.13 -20.70
CA SER A 314 -29.45 39.55 -19.53
C SER A 314 -28.80 40.90 -19.74
N VAL A 315 -28.13 41.13 -20.88
CA VAL A 315 -27.53 42.45 -21.21
C VAL A 315 -28.61 43.53 -21.24
N LEU A 316 -29.72 43.29 -21.95
CA LEU A 316 -30.83 44.24 -22.03
C LEU A 316 -31.40 44.56 -20.64
N SER A 317 -31.60 43.54 -19.81
CA SER A 317 -32.16 43.69 -18.47
C SER A 317 -31.23 44.46 -17.53
N GLN A 318 -29.95 44.08 -17.51
CA GLN A 318 -28.92 44.70 -16.69
C GLN A 318 -28.77 46.19 -17.03
N ARG A 319 -28.61 46.52 -18.32
CA ARG A 319 -28.39 47.90 -18.77
C ARG A 319 -29.61 48.80 -18.61
N VAL A 320 -30.81 48.25 -18.77
CA VAL A 320 -32.03 49.08 -18.70
C VAL A 320 -32.59 49.18 -17.30
N PHE A 321 -32.65 48.08 -16.54
CA PHE A 321 -33.28 48.10 -15.21
C PHE A 321 -32.28 48.37 -14.10
N ILE A 322 -31.15 47.66 -14.04
CA ILE A 322 -30.21 47.77 -12.92
C ILE A 322 -29.34 49.04 -13.04
N ASP A 323 -28.69 49.24 -14.18
CA ASP A 323 -27.95 50.48 -14.43
C ASP A 323 -28.92 51.67 -14.49
N GLY A 324 -30.11 51.47 -15.09
CA GLY A 324 -31.22 52.43 -15.07
C GLY A 324 -31.57 52.92 -13.66
N MET A 325 -31.72 51.98 -12.72
CA MET A 325 -32.00 52.31 -11.31
C MET A 325 -30.90 53.17 -10.73
N SER A 326 -29.63 52.86 -11.02
CA SER A 326 -28.49 53.64 -10.54
C SER A 326 -28.54 55.10 -11.03
N PHE A 327 -29.06 55.34 -12.24
CA PHE A 327 -29.23 56.70 -12.77
C PHE A 327 -30.34 57.50 -12.06
N PHE A 328 -31.47 56.86 -11.73
CA PHE A 328 -32.64 57.59 -11.18
C PHE A 328 -32.75 57.54 -9.65
N ALA A 329 -32.22 56.50 -9.01
CA ALA A 329 -32.40 56.22 -7.58
C ALA A 329 -31.25 56.70 -6.68
N GLY A 330 -30.18 57.27 -7.27
CA GLY A 330 -28.94 57.63 -6.56
C GLY A 330 -29.16 58.37 -5.24
N ASP A 331 -28.17 58.30 -4.33
CA ASP A 331 -28.33 58.62 -2.91
C ASP A 331 -29.03 59.97 -2.63
N LYS A 332 -30.32 59.88 -2.29
CA LYS A 332 -31.20 61.02 -1.98
C LYS A 332 -31.06 61.49 -0.52
N SER A 333 -30.40 60.70 0.34
CA SER A 333 -30.34 60.98 1.78
C SER A 333 -29.50 62.23 2.08
N GLU A 334 -28.29 62.27 1.53
CA GLU A 334 -27.38 63.42 1.67
C GLU A 334 -27.92 64.68 0.97
N VAL A 335 -28.73 64.53 -0.08
CA VAL A 335 -29.34 65.67 -0.78
C VAL A 335 -30.41 66.33 0.06
N LYS A 336 -31.25 65.53 0.73
CA LYS A 336 -32.31 66.05 1.60
C LYS A 336 -31.73 66.79 2.82
N ASP A 337 -30.67 66.24 3.41
CA ASP A 337 -29.99 66.90 4.53
C ASP A 337 -29.30 68.20 4.10
N ASN A 338 -28.64 68.21 2.93
CA ASN A 338 -28.04 69.41 2.37
C ASN A 338 -29.07 70.47 1.98
N ALA A 339 -30.20 70.08 1.38
CA ALA A 339 -31.29 71.00 1.06
C ALA A 339 -31.86 71.65 2.33
N ARG A 340 -32.06 70.85 3.38
CA ARG A 340 -32.53 71.33 4.68
C ARG A 340 -31.53 72.28 5.35
N LEU A 341 -30.23 72.01 5.25
CA LEU A 341 -29.17 72.90 5.74
C LEU A 341 -29.20 74.26 5.01
N ILE A 342 -29.33 74.26 3.69
CA ILE A 342 -29.41 75.49 2.88
C ILE A 342 -30.69 76.27 3.23
N VAL A 343 -31.84 75.61 3.35
CA VAL A 343 -33.10 76.25 3.74
C VAL A 343 -33.01 76.86 5.14
N ASN A 344 -32.41 76.15 6.11
CA ASN A 344 -32.18 76.67 7.46
C ASN A 344 -31.25 77.90 7.47
N GLN A 345 -30.23 77.93 6.61
CA GLN A 345 -29.38 79.11 6.44
C GLN A 345 -30.14 80.29 5.84
N ILE A 346 -31.04 80.06 4.87
CA ILE A 346 -31.90 81.11 4.28
C ILE A 346 -32.85 81.69 5.33
N ILE A 347 -33.43 80.86 6.20
CA ILE A 347 -34.29 81.29 7.32
C ILE A 347 -33.50 82.14 8.34
N SER A 348 -32.19 81.91 8.46
CA SER A 348 -31.32 82.63 9.39
C SER A 348 -30.89 84.02 8.89
N ILE A 349 -31.25 84.40 7.65
CA ILE A 349 -30.96 85.73 7.10
C ILE A 349 -31.94 86.75 7.67
N GLU A 350 -31.40 87.73 8.39
CA GLU A 350 -32.17 88.80 9.02
C GLU A 350 -33.02 89.57 7.98
N GLY A 351 -34.33 89.65 8.22
CA GLY A 351 -35.30 90.32 7.34
C GLY A 351 -36.02 89.43 6.32
N LEU A 352 -35.65 88.15 6.17
CA LEU A 352 -36.37 87.18 5.35
C LEU A 352 -37.21 86.25 6.25
N ASN A 353 -38.53 86.42 6.24
CA ASN A 353 -39.46 85.50 6.93
C ASN A 353 -40.50 84.95 5.94
N PRO A 354 -40.08 84.11 4.98
CA PRO A 354 -40.97 83.57 3.96
C PRO A 354 -42.03 82.63 4.59
N PRO A 355 -43.29 82.67 4.10
CA PRO A 355 -44.32 81.70 4.48
C PRO A 355 -43.89 80.24 4.27
N GLN A 356 -44.39 79.33 5.10
CA GLN A 356 -44.04 77.90 5.06
C GLN A 356 -44.23 77.25 3.66
N GLY A 357 -45.25 77.67 2.92
CA GLY A 357 -45.46 77.19 1.55
C GLY A 357 -44.37 77.61 0.56
N ILE A 358 -43.74 78.78 0.76
CA ILE A 358 -42.61 79.25 -0.06
C ILE A 358 -41.33 78.49 0.33
N LEU A 359 -41.13 78.22 1.62
CA LEU A 359 -40.00 77.41 2.10
C LEU A 359 -40.00 76.00 1.50
N GLN A 360 -41.16 75.35 1.43
CA GLN A 360 -41.30 74.04 0.78
C GLN A 360 -40.96 74.09 -0.71
N VAL A 361 -41.36 75.16 -1.43
CA VAL A 361 -41.02 75.33 -2.85
C VAL A 361 -39.53 75.59 -3.06
N ILE A 362 -38.90 76.36 -2.16
CA ILE A 362 -37.44 76.60 -2.18
C ILE A 362 -36.69 75.31 -1.91
N GLU A 363 -37.08 74.54 -0.89
CA GLU A 363 -36.53 73.24 -0.54
C GLU A 363 -36.59 72.29 -1.73
N GLN A 364 -37.76 72.12 -2.35
CA GLN A 364 -37.94 71.28 -3.54
C GLN A 364 -37.06 71.72 -4.73
N LYS A 365 -36.91 73.02 -4.95
CA LYS A 365 -36.03 73.54 -6.03
C LYS A 365 -34.56 73.27 -5.74
N ILE A 366 -34.12 73.42 -4.49
CA ILE A 366 -32.75 73.13 -4.07
C ILE A 366 -32.47 71.63 -4.19
N GLU A 367 -33.37 70.77 -3.70
CA GLU A 367 -33.28 69.31 -3.85
C GLU A 367 -33.13 68.92 -5.34
N THR A 368 -33.96 69.51 -6.21
CA THR A 368 -33.89 69.25 -7.66
C THR A 368 -32.53 69.61 -8.24
N VAL A 369 -31.96 70.77 -7.87
CA VAL A 369 -30.64 71.21 -8.36
C VAL A 369 -29.51 70.34 -7.81
N LEU A 370 -29.58 69.97 -6.53
CA LEU A 370 -28.58 69.10 -5.89
C LEU A 370 -28.60 67.69 -6.47
N LEU A 371 -29.78 67.11 -6.70
CA LEU A 371 -29.92 65.81 -7.36
C LEU A 371 -29.30 65.83 -8.76
N LYS A 372 -29.58 66.88 -9.56
CA LYS A 372 -28.95 67.08 -10.88
C LYS A 372 -27.42 67.15 -10.80
N SER A 373 -26.88 67.86 -9.81
CA SER A 373 -25.42 67.97 -9.63
C SER A 373 -24.74 66.64 -9.28
N LYS A 374 -25.48 65.70 -8.71
CA LYS A 374 -25.03 64.33 -8.39
C LYS A 374 -25.30 63.32 -9.50
N GLY A 375 -25.74 63.78 -10.68
CA GLY A 375 -26.07 62.90 -11.80
C GLY A 375 -27.43 62.20 -11.69
N VAL A 376 -28.23 62.53 -10.66
CA VAL A 376 -29.60 62.03 -10.49
C VAL A 376 -30.55 63.04 -11.09
N ASP A 377 -30.72 63.01 -12.42
CA ASP A 377 -31.64 63.89 -13.13
C ASP A 377 -32.83 63.10 -13.69
N GLY A 378 -34.00 63.30 -13.08
CA GLY A 378 -35.27 62.74 -13.54
C GLY A 378 -35.96 63.58 -14.62
N SER A 379 -35.27 64.50 -15.30
CA SER A 379 -35.85 65.29 -16.39
C SER A 379 -35.99 64.47 -17.68
N ASN A 380 -36.94 64.86 -18.53
CA ASN A 380 -37.12 64.24 -19.85
C ASN A 380 -35.87 64.40 -20.75
N GLU A 381 -35.11 65.48 -20.59
CA GLU A 381 -33.87 65.72 -21.33
C GLU A 381 -32.76 64.73 -20.90
N SER A 382 -32.65 64.47 -19.59
CA SER A 382 -31.75 63.43 -19.07
C SER A 382 -32.18 62.03 -19.52
N LEU A 383 -33.49 61.74 -19.52
CA LEU A 383 -34.02 60.49 -20.06
C LEU A 383 -33.59 60.29 -21.52
N THR A 384 -33.72 61.28 -22.39
CA THR A 384 -33.29 61.18 -23.80
C THR A 384 -31.79 60.92 -23.94
N ASN A 385 -30.94 61.61 -23.18
CA ASN A 385 -29.49 61.39 -23.20
C ASN A 385 -29.11 59.99 -22.67
N ASN A 386 -29.79 59.53 -21.63
CA ASN A 386 -29.58 58.21 -21.05
C ASN A 386 -30.06 57.09 -21.97
N VAL A 387 -31.13 57.31 -22.75
CA VAL A 387 -31.57 56.36 -23.77
C VAL A 387 -30.44 56.13 -24.78
N GLU A 388 -29.87 57.19 -25.34
CA GLU A 388 -28.79 57.05 -26.33
C GLU A 388 -27.54 56.38 -25.73
N ALA A 389 -27.12 56.82 -24.54
CA ALA A 389 -25.97 56.25 -23.85
C ALA A 389 -26.16 54.75 -23.50
N THR A 390 -27.38 54.38 -23.08
CA THR A 390 -27.71 53.00 -22.72
C THR A 390 -27.81 52.11 -23.97
N THR A 391 -28.41 52.60 -25.05
CA THR A 391 -28.43 51.90 -26.35
C THR A 391 -27.03 51.62 -26.87
N ASN A 392 -26.11 52.60 -26.80
CA ASN A 392 -24.72 52.41 -27.22
C ASN A 392 -23.98 51.37 -26.36
N LYS A 393 -24.16 51.41 -25.03
CA LYS A 393 -23.59 50.40 -24.13
C LYS A 393 -24.12 49.00 -24.41
N ILE A 394 -25.42 48.86 -24.67
CA ILE A 394 -26.03 47.59 -25.07
C ILE A 394 -25.39 47.10 -26.38
N GLN A 395 -25.22 47.97 -27.37
CA GLN A 395 -24.55 47.62 -28.62
C GLN A 395 -23.12 47.12 -28.36
N GLU A 396 -22.33 47.83 -27.57
CA GLU A 396 -20.95 47.43 -27.23
C GLU A 396 -20.91 46.07 -26.51
N ASP A 397 -21.81 45.82 -25.57
CA ASP A 397 -21.83 44.55 -24.83
C ASP A 397 -22.31 43.38 -25.69
N LEU A 398 -23.33 43.59 -26.53
CA LEU A 398 -23.76 42.59 -27.50
C LEU A 398 -22.66 42.30 -28.54
N GLN A 399 -21.89 43.32 -28.94
CA GLN A 399 -20.71 43.16 -29.80
C GLN A 399 -19.62 42.36 -29.09
N LYS A 400 -19.40 42.51 -27.78
CA LYS A 400 -18.42 41.69 -27.03
C LYS A 400 -18.79 40.20 -26.98
N ILE A 401 -20.08 39.86 -27.02
CA ILE A 401 -20.52 38.46 -26.93
C ILE A 401 -20.21 37.69 -28.23
N ARG A 402 -20.47 38.29 -29.40
CA ARG A 402 -20.33 37.59 -30.71
C ARG A 402 -19.44 38.28 -31.74
N GLY A 403 -18.94 39.48 -31.49
CA GLY A 403 -18.10 40.24 -32.43
C GLY A 403 -18.87 40.83 -33.62
N PHE A 404 -20.20 40.93 -33.53
CA PHE A 404 -21.08 41.36 -34.61
C PHE A 404 -21.64 42.75 -34.39
N ASP A 405 -21.61 43.56 -35.43
CA ASP A 405 -22.30 44.85 -35.44
C ASP A 405 -23.80 44.66 -35.70
N LEU A 406 -24.62 45.37 -34.93
CA LEU A 406 -26.07 45.36 -35.08
C LEU A 406 -26.50 46.27 -36.23
N SER A 407 -27.51 45.86 -36.99
CA SER A 407 -28.09 46.72 -38.01
C SER A 407 -28.84 47.90 -37.39
N GLN A 408 -29.00 48.99 -38.16
CA GLN A 408 -29.72 50.19 -37.71
C GLN A 408 -31.16 49.89 -37.28
N ASP A 409 -31.85 48.99 -37.98
CA ASP A 409 -33.21 48.55 -37.62
C ASP A 409 -33.25 47.87 -36.24
N VAL A 410 -32.22 47.09 -35.90
CA VAL A 410 -32.13 46.39 -34.60
C VAL A 410 -31.78 47.38 -33.50
N LEU A 411 -30.89 48.34 -33.77
CA LEU A 411 -30.57 49.42 -32.84
C LEU A 411 -31.79 50.29 -32.54
N GLN A 412 -32.64 50.56 -33.54
CA GLN A 412 -33.89 51.29 -33.32
C GLN A 412 -34.86 50.52 -32.41
N GLU A 413 -34.93 49.19 -32.56
CA GLU A 413 -35.78 48.37 -31.68
C GLU A 413 -35.23 48.31 -30.24
N ILE A 414 -33.91 48.19 -30.08
CA ILE A 414 -33.25 48.31 -28.78
C ILE A 414 -33.54 49.68 -28.18
N LYS A 415 -33.46 50.76 -28.96
CA LYS A 415 -33.74 52.12 -28.50
C LYS A 415 -35.18 52.27 -28.01
N ASN A 416 -36.16 51.71 -28.73
CA ASN A 416 -37.56 51.70 -28.30
C ASN A 416 -37.74 50.96 -26.96
N PHE A 417 -37.06 49.82 -26.80
CA PHE A 417 -37.06 49.07 -25.54
C PHE A 417 -36.40 49.86 -24.40
N VAL A 418 -35.24 50.46 -24.64
CA VAL A 418 -34.51 51.27 -23.66
C VAL A 418 -35.33 52.48 -23.22
N GLU A 419 -35.98 53.18 -24.14
CA GLU A 419 -36.84 54.32 -23.82
C GLU A 419 -38.02 53.91 -22.94
N ALA A 420 -38.73 52.84 -23.30
CA ALA A 420 -39.84 52.34 -22.52
C ALA A 420 -39.40 51.84 -21.13
N GLY A 421 -38.25 51.14 -21.07
CA GLY A 421 -37.73 50.59 -19.83
C GLY A 421 -37.19 51.65 -18.88
N LEU A 422 -36.39 52.62 -19.35
CA LEU A 422 -35.89 53.71 -18.52
C LEU A 422 -37.03 54.61 -18.00
N LYS A 423 -38.07 54.84 -18.82
CA LYS A 423 -39.27 55.54 -18.36
C LYS A 423 -39.99 54.79 -17.24
N LEU A 424 -40.10 53.47 -17.37
CA LEU A 424 -40.68 52.63 -16.30
C LEU A 424 -39.83 52.67 -15.03
N VAL A 425 -38.51 52.57 -15.14
CA VAL A 425 -37.59 52.69 -13.99
C VAL A 425 -37.78 54.03 -13.30
N GLN A 426 -37.83 55.13 -14.06
CA GLN A 426 -38.10 56.46 -13.54
C GLN A 426 -39.45 56.52 -12.80
N GLU A 427 -40.50 55.89 -13.33
CA GLU A 427 -41.82 55.84 -12.65
C GLU A 427 -41.78 55.02 -11.36
N ILE A 428 -41.02 53.92 -11.32
CA ILE A 428 -40.89 53.03 -10.15
C ILE A 428 -40.08 53.68 -9.03
N VAL A 429 -38.96 54.33 -9.36
CA VAL A 429 -38.09 55.04 -8.41
C VAL A 429 -38.77 56.26 -7.79
N ASN A 430 -39.72 56.85 -8.50
CA ASN A 430 -40.48 58.00 -8.03
C ASN A 430 -41.84 57.61 -7.41
N ASP A 431 -42.15 56.32 -7.28
CA ASP A 431 -43.36 55.86 -6.59
C ASP A 431 -43.20 55.94 -5.06
N SER A 432 -44.30 55.82 -4.33
CA SER A 432 -44.33 55.85 -2.86
C SER A 432 -45.12 54.66 -2.31
N PRO A 433 -44.46 53.64 -1.72
CA PRO A 433 -43.01 53.55 -1.49
C PRO A 433 -42.21 53.36 -2.80
N SER A 434 -40.98 53.87 -2.82
CA SER A 434 -40.08 53.68 -3.97
C SER A 434 -39.88 52.19 -4.22
N GLY A 435 -40.05 51.77 -5.46
CA GLY A 435 -39.74 50.42 -5.86
C GLY A 435 -38.27 50.25 -6.22
N GLU A 436 -37.86 48.99 -6.36
CA GLU A 436 -36.49 48.58 -6.66
C GLU A 436 -36.49 47.40 -7.63
N PHE A 437 -35.59 47.44 -8.61
CA PHE A 437 -35.25 46.28 -9.40
C PHE A 437 -34.08 45.52 -8.76
N TYR A 438 -34.17 44.20 -8.73
CA TYR A 438 -33.11 43.34 -8.22
C TYR A 438 -32.72 42.31 -9.25
N ALA A 439 -31.43 42.02 -9.35
CA ALA A 439 -30.88 40.94 -10.15
C ALA A 439 -29.94 40.14 -9.23
N PRO A 440 -30.17 38.84 -9.01
CA PRO A 440 -29.22 38.01 -8.28
C PRO A 440 -27.88 37.97 -9.03
N GLU A 441 -26.80 37.88 -8.26
CA GLU A 441 -25.44 37.77 -8.79
C GLU A 441 -25.19 36.33 -9.29
N VAL A 442 -24.21 36.19 -10.18
CA VAL A 442 -23.77 34.86 -10.63
C VAL A 442 -23.23 34.10 -9.41
N GLU A 443 -23.56 32.81 -9.32
CA GLU A 443 -23.32 31.90 -8.18
C GLU A 443 -24.26 32.06 -6.98
N ASP A 444 -25.20 33.01 -6.98
CA ASP A 444 -26.19 33.11 -5.91
C ASP A 444 -27.05 31.85 -5.82
N LYS A 445 -27.47 31.48 -4.61
CA LYS A 445 -28.39 30.34 -4.43
C LYS A 445 -29.76 30.67 -5.01
N PHE A 446 -30.35 29.71 -5.72
CA PHE A 446 -31.73 29.83 -6.15
C PHE A 446 -32.67 29.93 -4.94
N ASP A 447 -33.59 30.91 -4.96
CA ASP A 447 -34.64 31.09 -3.96
C ASP A 447 -35.98 31.13 -4.69
N GLU A 448 -36.82 30.12 -4.43
CA GLU A 448 -38.14 29.98 -5.04
C GLU A 448 -39.08 31.17 -4.76
N ASN A 449 -38.82 31.95 -3.72
CA ASN A 449 -39.61 33.13 -3.36
C ASN A 449 -39.19 34.37 -4.16
N LEU A 450 -37.94 34.41 -4.64
CA LEU A 450 -37.35 35.57 -5.32
C LEU A 450 -37.15 35.34 -6.82
N HIS A 451 -37.03 34.08 -7.25
CA HIS A 451 -36.60 33.72 -8.59
C HIS A 451 -37.63 32.81 -9.27
N ASP A 452 -37.81 33.01 -10.58
CA ASP A 452 -38.41 32.04 -11.48
C ASP A 452 -37.29 31.48 -12.37
N THR A 453 -37.21 30.15 -12.51
CA THR A 453 -36.26 29.49 -13.41
C THR A 453 -36.98 28.74 -14.52
N ARG A 454 -36.31 28.58 -15.66
CA ARG A 454 -36.73 27.69 -16.75
C ARG A 454 -36.13 26.29 -16.64
N ASP A 455 -35.11 26.15 -15.81
CA ASP A 455 -34.33 24.93 -15.61
C ASP A 455 -34.66 24.28 -14.26
N GLU A 456 -33.86 23.33 -13.79
CA GLU A 456 -34.10 22.68 -12.51
C GLU A 456 -34.00 23.69 -11.33
N PRO A 457 -34.98 23.72 -10.41
CA PRO A 457 -35.07 24.73 -9.33
C PRO A 457 -34.06 24.53 -8.21
N GLU A 458 -33.11 23.62 -8.36
CA GLU A 458 -32.08 23.31 -7.38
C GLU A 458 -30.70 23.64 -7.98
N GLY A 459 -30.03 24.65 -7.44
CA GLY A 459 -28.71 25.05 -7.93
C GLY A 459 -28.33 26.50 -7.69
N LYS A 460 -27.29 26.93 -8.40
CA LYS A 460 -26.79 28.30 -8.37
C LYS A 460 -27.21 29.06 -9.61
N VAL A 461 -27.42 30.38 -9.47
CA VAL A 461 -27.74 31.29 -10.56
C VAL A 461 -26.53 31.38 -11.50
N LYS A 462 -26.69 30.92 -12.74
CA LYS A 462 -25.72 31.11 -13.83
C LYS A 462 -25.83 32.51 -14.41
N LEU A 463 -27.05 32.97 -14.60
CA LEU A 463 -27.36 34.21 -15.31
C LEU A 463 -28.75 34.72 -14.93
N THR A 464 -28.88 36.01 -14.70
CA THR A 464 -30.18 36.68 -14.59
C THR A 464 -30.65 37.11 -15.98
N ILE A 465 -31.72 36.49 -16.47
CA ILE A 465 -32.35 36.80 -17.76
C ILE A 465 -33.12 38.11 -17.67
N CYS A 466 -33.87 38.30 -16.58
CA CYS A 466 -34.65 39.51 -16.34
C CYS A 466 -34.67 39.83 -14.85
N ALA A 467 -34.33 41.06 -14.47
CA ALA A 467 -34.45 41.57 -13.12
C ALA A 467 -35.87 41.40 -12.56
N GLY A 468 -35.98 41.14 -11.27
CA GLY A 468 -37.24 41.16 -10.53
C GLY A 468 -37.58 42.57 -10.07
N TYR A 469 -38.85 42.78 -9.73
CA TYR A 469 -39.38 44.05 -9.22
C TYR A 469 -39.98 43.86 -7.83
N ARG A 470 -39.54 44.68 -6.87
CA ARG A 470 -40.02 44.68 -5.49
C ARG A 470 -40.30 46.08 -4.97
N ILE A 471 -41.12 46.15 -3.95
CA ILE A 471 -41.25 47.29 -3.03
C ILE A 471 -40.78 46.83 -1.65
N PRO A 472 -40.42 47.74 -0.71
CA PRO A 472 -39.98 47.35 0.62
C PRO A 472 -40.93 46.35 1.30
N GLY A 473 -40.43 45.13 1.55
CA GLY A 473 -41.19 44.04 2.17
C GLY A 473 -42.02 43.16 1.24
N THR A 474 -42.12 43.43 -0.07
CA THR A 474 -42.96 42.66 -1.00
C THR A 474 -42.32 42.51 -2.38
N VAL A 475 -42.11 41.27 -2.84
CA VAL A 475 -41.77 40.97 -4.24
C VAL A 475 -43.03 41.02 -5.10
N LEU A 476 -43.02 41.88 -6.12
CA LEU A 476 -44.16 42.07 -7.02
C LEU A 476 -44.03 41.22 -8.28
N VAL A 477 -42.80 41.09 -8.80
CA VAL A 477 -42.43 40.23 -9.94
C VAL A 477 -41.08 39.59 -9.63
N LYS A 478 -40.99 38.26 -9.79
CA LYS A 478 -39.76 37.51 -9.55
C LYS A 478 -38.73 37.74 -10.67
N ALA A 479 -37.45 37.57 -10.34
CA ALA A 479 -36.39 37.62 -11.33
C ALA A 479 -36.36 36.32 -12.16
N ASP A 480 -36.25 36.43 -13.48
CA ASP A 480 -36.06 35.25 -14.33
C ASP A 480 -34.57 34.90 -14.35
N VAL A 481 -34.22 33.66 -13.97
CA VAL A 481 -32.83 33.20 -13.91
C VAL A 481 -32.62 31.88 -14.67
N VAL A 482 -31.38 31.62 -15.04
CA VAL A 482 -30.87 30.31 -15.50
C VAL A 482 -30.08 29.71 -14.34
N THR A 483 -30.32 28.44 -14.01
CA THR A 483 -29.64 27.74 -12.90
C THR A 483 -28.69 26.65 -13.41
N ILE A 484 -27.61 26.40 -12.67
CA ILE A 484 -26.74 25.22 -12.84
C ILE A 484 -26.95 24.31 -11.63
N PRO A 485 -27.25 23.01 -11.83
CA PRO A 485 -27.33 22.04 -10.74
C PRO A 485 -26.01 22.00 -9.95
N GLU A 486 -26.08 21.99 -8.62
CA GLU A 486 -24.90 21.74 -7.80
C GLU A 486 -24.42 20.31 -8.04
N THR A 487 -23.39 20.15 -8.86
CA THR A 487 -22.77 18.84 -9.07
C THR A 487 -22.08 18.42 -7.77
N PRO A 488 -22.32 17.20 -7.25
CA PRO A 488 -21.55 16.71 -6.10
C PRO A 488 -20.05 16.69 -6.46
N PRO A 489 -19.15 16.95 -5.49
CA PRO A 489 -17.74 17.15 -5.78
C PRO A 489 -17.12 15.88 -6.38
N ILE A 490 -16.75 15.95 -7.65
CA ILE A 490 -15.88 14.98 -8.30
C ILE A 490 -14.45 15.31 -7.87
N SER A 491 -13.89 14.46 -7.00
CA SER A 491 -12.48 14.50 -6.65
C SER A 491 -11.63 13.79 -7.71
N GLY A 492 -10.71 14.52 -8.33
CA GLY A 492 -9.41 13.98 -8.76
C GLY A 492 -9.23 13.73 -10.26
N GLU A 493 -8.57 14.69 -10.91
CA GLU A 493 -7.99 14.59 -12.25
C GLU A 493 -6.87 13.54 -12.33
N THR A 494 -6.78 12.82 -13.46
CA THR A 494 -5.48 12.49 -14.08
C THR A 494 -5.60 12.64 -15.60
N ASN A 495 -4.81 13.58 -16.14
CA ASN A 495 -4.56 13.77 -17.56
C ASN A 495 -3.76 12.61 -18.14
N THR A 496 -4.18 12.07 -19.29
CA THR A 496 -3.29 11.69 -20.41
C THR A 496 -4.04 11.70 -21.75
N THR A 497 -3.38 12.24 -22.75
CA THR A 497 -3.84 12.60 -24.11
C THR A 497 -3.67 11.45 -25.12
N THR A 498 -4.61 11.34 -26.09
CA THR A 498 -4.53 10.71 -27.45
C THR A 498 -4.30 9.18 -27.56
N ALA A 499 -4.93 8.38 -28.44
CA ALA A 499 -5.57 8.62 -29.75
C ALA A 499 -6.55 7.49 -30.17
N SER A 500 -7.52 7.86 -31.01
CA SER A 500 -8.17 7.18 -32.15
C SER A 500 -8.68 5.73 -32.11
N GLY A 501 -9.92 5.56 -32.59
CA GLY A 501 -10.42 4.35 -33.26
C GLY A 501 -11.84 3.93 -32.81
N GLU A 502 -12.88 4.57 -33.35
CA GLU A 502 -13.92 3.91 -34.20
C GLU A 502 -14.56 2.63 -33.62
N MET A 503 -15.87 2.65 -33.31
CA MET A 503 -16.92 2.21 -34.25
C MET A 503 -18.34 2.25 -33.62
N GLU A 504 -19.26 2.90 -34.35
CA GLU A 504 -20.68 2.56 -34.57
C GLU A 504 -21.70 2.37 -33.41
N ILE A 505 -22.53 3.40 -33.24
CA ILE A 505 -24.00 3.36 -33.03
C ILE A 505 -24.66 2.80 -34.35
N PRO A 506 -25.94 2.32 -34.49
CA PRO A 506 -27.14 2.51 -33.64
C PRO A 506 -28.23 1.37 -33.75
N PRO A 507 -29.56 1.58 -33.53
CA PRO A 507 -30.30 2.17 -32.39
C PRO A 507 -31.62 1.44 -31.99
N THR A 508 -32.33 2.08 -31.03
CA THR A 508 -33.80 2.25 -30.89
C THR A 508 -34.67 1.15 -30.27
N SER A 509 -35.33 1.48 -29.15
CA SER A 509 -36.76 1.87 -29.05
C SER A 509 -37.14 1.95 -27.56
N ASN A 510 -37.37 3.14 -26.98
CA ASN A 510 -38.60 3.95 -26.94
C ASN A 510 -39.89 3.24 -26.50
N VAL A 511 -40.56 3.92 -25.56
CA VAL A 511 -42.00 4.04 -25.25
C VAL A 511 -42.29 3.64 -23.79
N SER A 512 -42.24 4.58 -22.84
CA SER A 512 -43.24 5.59 -22.45
C SER A 512 -44.27 5.07 -21.44
N SER A 513 -44.35 5.81 -20.32
CA SER A 513 -45.57 6.32 -19.65
C SER A 513 -46.61 5.28 -19.17
N THR A 514 -47.19 5.33 -17.97
CA THR A 514 -47.70 6.49 -17.23
C THR A 514 -48.31 6.03 -15.89
N SER A 515 -48.34 6.95 -14.94
CA SER A 515 -49.45 7.25 -14.01
C SER A 515 -49.80 6.30 -12.84
N ASN A 516 -49.62 6.87 -11.64
CA ASN A 516 -50.69 7.26 -10.71
C ASN A 516 -51.07 6.39 -9.49
N PHE A 517 -51.03 7.10 -8.36
CA PHE A 517 -51.93 7.13 -7.20
C PHE A 517 -51.85 6.05 -6.10
N ALA A 518 -51.58 6.60 -4.91
CA ALA A 518 -52.36 6.46 -3.67
C ALA A 518 -52.07 5.29 -2.71
N SER A 519 -51.58 5.71 -1.54
CA SER A 519 -52.01 5.37 -0.18
C SER A 519 -52.64 4.01 0.12
N GLY A 520 -52.12 3.37 1.16
CA GLY A 520 -52.86 2.37 1.91
C GLY A 520 -52.01 1.79 3.02
N GLU A 521 -52.15 2.34 4.22
CA GLU A 521 -51.78 1.65 5.47
C GLU A 521 -52.54 0.33 5.55
N SER A 522 -51.85 -0.74 5.98
CA SER A 522 -52.46 -1.87 6.69
C SER A 522 -51.36 -2.68 7.36
N GLU A 523 -51.36 -2.64 8.70
CA GLU A 523 -50.80 -3.68 9.54
C GLU A 523 -51.55 -5.00 9.26
N VAL A 524 -50.84 -6.08 8.92
CA VAL A 524 -51.28 -7.45 9.20
C VAL A 524 -50.08 -8.31 9.59
N ASN A 525 -50.18 -8.75 10.83
CA ASN A 525 -49.39 -9.77 11.52
C ASN A 525 -49.64 -11.16 10.88
N ILE A 526 -48.61 -11.90 10.45
CA ILE A 526 -48.71 -13.35 10.22
C ILE A 526 -47.46 -14.07 10.77
N SER A 527 -47.80 -14.99 11.67
CA SER A 527 -47.09 -16.00 12.41
C SER A 527 -46.25 -17.02 11.62
N ASN A 528 -45.26 -17.54 12.36
CA ASN A 528 -44.41 -18.71 12.15
C ASN A 528 -44.99 -19.91 11.40
N THR A 529 -44.13 -20.54 10.60
CA THR A 529 -44.12 -21.98 10.32
C THR A 529 -42.68 -22.52 10.34
N GLU A 530 -42.43 -23.48 11.24
CA GLU A 530 -41.28 -24.39 11.21
C GLU A 530 -41.42 -25.33 9.99
N THR A 531 -40.38 -25.77 9.27
CA THR A 531 -39.49 -26.87 9.68
C THR A 531 -38.26 -26.98 8.74
N ALA A 532 -37.12 -27.34 9.34
CA ALA A 532 -35.99 -28.12 8.80
C ALA A 532 -34.88 -27.47 7.94
N SER A 533 -33.78 -27.17 8.65
CA SER A 533 -32.38 -27.40 8.25
C SER A 533 -31.77 -26.57 7.11
N ASN A 534 -31.27 -25.38 7.45
CA ASN A 534 -29.87 -25.04 7.15
C ASN A 534 -29.33 -24.00 8.14
N LYS A 535 -28.11 -24.26 8.60
CA LYS A 535 -27.42 -23.58 9.69
C LYS A 535 -26.97 -22.15 9.29
N PHE A 536 -27.32 -21.19 10.16
CA PHE A 536 -26.75 -19.84 10.31
C PHE A 536 -26.63 -18.97 9.04
N SER A 537 -27.72 -18.30 8.66
CA SER A 537 -27.65 -16.97 8.05
C SER A 537 -28.58 -16.03 8.81
N GLU A 538 -28.15 -15.65 10.01
CA GLU A 538 -28.70 -14.50 10.72
C GLU A 538 -28.41 -13.23 9.90
N GLY A 539 -29.47 -12.46 9.62
CA GLY A 539 -29.44 -11.04 9.25
C GLY A 539 -28.38 -10.60 8.24
N ILE A 540 -28.76 -10.45 6.97
CA ILE A 540 -28.08 -9.48 6.11
C ILE A 540 -28.63 -8.10 6.49
N TYR A 541 -27.79 -7.24 7.03
CA TYR A 541 -28.12 -5.88 7.45
C TYR A 541 -27.75 -4.90 6.34
N PRO A 542 -28.74 -4.25 5.68
CA PRO A 542 -28.45 -3.22 4.68
C PRO A 542 -27.74 -2.04 5.34
N ALA A 543 -26.61 -1.61 4.79
CA ALA A 543 -25.85 -0.47 5.28
C ALA A 543 -24.98 0.09 4.16
N ILE A 544 -25.12 1.39 3.89
CA ILE A 544 -24.28 2.07 2.91
C ILE A 544 -23.13 2.72 3.66
N PHE A 545 -21.92 2.22 3.44
CA PHE A 545 -20.71 2.78 4.05
C PHE A 545 -19.48 2.52 3.18
N LYS A 546 -18.38 3.20 3.52
CA LYS A 546 -17.07 3.05 2.88
C LYS A 546 -16.09 2.42 3.85
N GLY A 547 -15.13 1.67 3.31
CA GLY A 547 -13.98 1.21 4.07
C GLY A 547 -12.78 0.94 3.19
N THR A 548 -11.59 0.94 3.79
CA THR A 548 -10.32 0.80 3.09
C THR A 548 -9.66 -0.53 3.45
N VAL A 549 -9.09 -1.23 2.47
CA VAL A 549 -8.37 -2.50 2.72
C VAL A 549 -7.10 -2.24 3.53
N SER A 550 -7.04 -2.76 4.77
CA SER A 550 -5.98 -2.44 5.74
C SER A 550 -4.77 -3.39 5.70
N VAL A 551 -4.90 -4.55 5.05
CA VAL A 551 -3.85 -5.60 5.04
C VAL A 551 -2.94 -5.52 3.82
N PHE A 552 -1.62 -5.68 4.05
CA PHE A 552 -0.58 -5.59 3.02
C PHE A 552 -0.73 -6.61 1.87
N GLN A 553 -1.30 -7.79 2.14
CA GLN A 553 -1.51 -8.82 1.13
C GLN A 553 -2.80 -8.63 0.31
N GLY A 554 -3.54 -7.55 0.57
CA GLY A 554 -4.89 -7.36 0.03
C GLY A 554 -5.93 -8.27 0.69
N VAL A 555 -7.19 -8.10 0.30
CA VAL A 555 -8.31 -8.91 0.80
C VAL A 555 -8.89 -9.78 -0.31
N LYS A 556 -9.08 -11.06 0.01
CA LYS A 556 -9.64 -12.07 -0.89
C LYS A 556 -11.17 -11.97 -0.94
N CYS A 557 -11.73 -11.88 -2.13
CA CYS A 557 -13.18 -11.84 -2.37
C CYS A 557 -13.80 -13.23 -2.23
N ARG A 558 -14.99 -13.29 -1.64
CA ARG A 558 -15.74 -14.53 -1.47
C ARG A 558 -17.16 -14.42 -2.00
N THR A 559 -17.69 -15.49 -2.55
CA THR A 559 -19.09 -15.54 -3.02
C THR A 559 -20.08 -15.67 -1.87
N GLU A 560 -19.64 -16.16 -0.72
CA GLU A 560 -20.42 -16.27 0.52
C GLU A 560 -19.57 -15.74 1.69
N PRO A 561 -20.21 -15.20 2.74
CA PRO A 561 -19.53 -14.72 3.95
C PRO A 561 -19.06 -15.92 4.78
N SER A 562 -18.06 -16.66 4.32
CA SER A 562 -17.56 -17.87 4.99
C SER A 562 -16.05 -18.02 4.84
N LYS A 563 -15.40 -18.56 5.87
CA LYS A 563 -13.96 -18.85 5.84
C LYS A 563 -13.61 -20.05 4.95
N ASP A 564 -14.59 -20.87 4.57
CA ASP A 564 -14.40 -22.06 3.74
C ASP A 564 -13.77 -21.68 2.37
N PRO A 565 -12.58 -22.23 2.02
CA PRO A 565 -11.88 -21.93 0.78
C PRO A 565 -12.70 -22.15 -0.49
N LYS A 566 -13.74 -23.00 -0.48
CA LYS A 566 -14.57 -23.27 -1.67
C LYS A 566 -15.33 -22.04 -2.19
N TYR A 567 -15.54 -21.04 -1.34
CA TYR A 567 -16.19 -19.78 -1.69
C TYR A 567 -15.22 -18.70 -2.19
N PHE A 568 -13.94 -19.01 -2.30
CA PHE A 568 -12.95 -18.08 -2.82
C PHE A 568 -13.13 -17.89 -4.33
N GLN A 569 -13.25 -16.64 -4.75
CA GLN A 569 -13.57 -16.30 -6.14
C GLN A 569 -12.33 -15.97 -6.99
N GLY A 570 -11.12 -16.16 -6.45
CA GLY A 570 -9.86 -15.87 -7.16
C GLY A 570 -9.49 -14.39 -7.26
N SER A 571 -10.47 -13.49 -7.09
CA SER A 571 -10.27 -12.03 -7.12
C SER A 571 -9.88 -11.50 -5.74
N SER A 572 -9.06 -10.45 -5.71
CA SER A 572 -8.63 -9.75 -4.49
C SER A 572 -8.56 -8.25 -4.71
N PHE A 573 -8.79 -7.49 -3.65
CA PHE A 573 -8.53 -6.05 -3.63
C PHE A 573 -7.20 -5.77 -2.95
N ASP A 574 -6.42 -4.85 -3.51
CA ASP A 574 -5.10 -4.48 -2.99
C ASP A 574 -5.21 -3.63 -1.71
N GLN A 575 -4.12 -3.53 -0.96
CA GLN A 575 -4.03 -2.65 0.20
C GLN A 575 -4.34 -1.20 -0.20
N ASN A 576 -5.00 -0.46 0.70
CA ASN A 576 -5.42 0.93 0.50
C ASN A 576 -6.48 1.14 -0.58
N THR A 577 -7.07 0.06 -1.12
CA THR A 577 -8.25 0.18 -1.99
C THR A 577 -9.44 0.63 -1.17
N GLU A 578 -10.07 1.75 -1.55
CA GLU A 578 -11.35 2.18 -0.99
C GLU A 578 -12.49 1.38 -1.64
N LEU A 579 -13.35 0.79 -0.81
CA LEU A 579 -14.48 -0.02 -1.22
C LEU A 579 -15.77 0.60 -0.69
N ASN A 580 -16.82 0.55 -1.51
CA ASN A 580 -18.18 0.86 -1.10
C ASN A 580 -18.87 -0.44 -0.71
N PHE A 581 -19.64 -0.42 0.37
CA PHE A 581 -20.40 -1.56 0.86
C PHE A 581 -21.89 -1.21 0.93
N ASP A 582 -22.75 -2.17 0.58
CA ASP A 582 -24.22 -2.00 0.59
C ASP A 582 -24.91 -2.82 1.69
N ALA A 583 -24.21 -3.79 2.28
CA ALA A 583 -24.68 -4.59 3.40
C ALA A 583 -23.54 -5.19 4.23
N TRP A 584 -23.88 -5.68 5.41
CA TRP A 584 -23.01 -6.53 6.22
C TRP A 584 -23.80 -7.68 6.86
N THR A 585 -23.10 -8.69 7.35
CA THR A 585 -23.68 -9.83 8.07
C THR A 585 -22.68 -10.41 9.06
N GLU A 586 -23.14 -11.24 9.99
CA GLU A 586 -22.28 -11.98 10.91
C GLU A 586 -22.18 -13.44 10.48
N SER A 587 -20.96 -13.99 10.47
CA SER A 587 -20.74 -15.37 10.08
C SER A 587 -19.49 -15.95 10.76
N ASP A 588 -18.72 -16.76 10.04
CA ASP A 588 -17.45 -17.32 10.44
C ASP A 588 -16.50 -16.23 10.92
N GLU A 589 -15.94 -16.42 12.11
CA GLU A 589 -14.89 -15.56 12.64
C GLU A 589 -13.63 -15.64 11.78
N MET A 590 -13.11 -14.47 11.41
CA MET A 590 -11.86 -14.31 10.71
C MET A 590 -10.83 -13.66 11.63
N ILE A 591 -9.63 -14.22 11.64
CA ILE A 591 -8.52 -13.76 12.49
C ILE A 591 -7.57 -12.93 11.62
N GLY A 592 -7.40 -11.66 12.00
CA GLY A 592 -6.41 -10.73 11.45
C GLY A 592 -5.11 -10.76 12.23
N LEU A 593 -4.24 -9.78 11.97
CA LEU A 593 -2.94 -9.68 12.63
C LEU A 593 -3.06 -9.30 14.12
N ASP A 594 -4.06 -8.51 14.47
CA ASP A 594 -4.23 -7.85 15.77
C ASP A 594 -5.68 -7.86 16.29
N LYS A 595 -6.64 -8.30 15.48
CA LYS A 595 -8.07 -8.37 15.82
C LYS A 595 -8.72 -9.61 15.21
N SER A 596 -9.78 -10.12 15.84
CA SER A 596 -10.71 -11.06 15.22
C SER A 596 -12.06 -10.38 15.05
N ASP A 597 -12.77 -10.72 13.98
CA ASP A 597 -14.10 -10.16 13.72
C ASP A 597 -14.97 -11.22 13.01
N ARG A 598 -16.26 -11.24 13.34
CA ARG A 598 -17.27 -12.13 12.72
C ARG A 598 -18.07 -11.45 11.63
N ARG A 599 -17.91 -10.13 11.48
CA ARG A 599 -18.60 -9.34 10.45
C ARG A 599 -17.97 -9.58 9.08
N TRP A 600 -18.84 -9.64 8.08
CA TRP A 600 -18.51 -9.71 6.66
C TRP A 600 -19.23 -8.60 5.92
N TYR A 601 -18.54 -7.92 5.02
CA TYR A 601 -19.07 -6.77 4.28
C TYR A 601 -19.30 -7.13 2.82
N LYS A 602 -20.45 -6.74 2.28
CA LYS A 602 -20.83 -6.96 0.89
C LYS A 602 -20.44 -5.76 0.05
N VAL A 603 -19.64 -5.98 -0.99
CA VAL A 603 -19.14 -4.92 -1.86
C VAL A 603 -20.27 -4.43 -2.78
N SER A 604 -20.52 -3.12 -2.77
CA SER A 604 -21.60 -2.48 -3.50
C SER A 604 -21.52 -2.75 -5.00
N GLY A 605 -22.64 -3.14 -5.60
CA GLY A 605 -22.73 -3.47 -7.03
C GLY A 605 -22.08 -4.80 -7.41
N GLN A 606 -21.55 -5.54 -6.44
CA GLN A 606 -20.94 -6.85 -6.62
C GLN A 606 -21.61 -7.88 -5.70
N GLN A 607 -21.48 -9.17 -6.02
CA GLN A 607 -22.01 -10.26 -5.18
C GLN A 607 -20.91 -10.84 -4.28
N TRP A 608 -19.95 -10.00 -3.86
CA TRP A 608 -18.75 -10.44 -3.16
C TRP A 608 -18.74 -9.96 -1.73
N TRP A 609 -18.23 -10.83 -0.87
CA TRP A 609 -18.06 -10.62 0.56
C TRP A 609 -16.59 -10.55 0.90
N VAL A 610 -16.25 -9.63 1.81
CA VAL A 610 -14.91 -9.50 2.38
C VAL A 610 -14.99 -9.49 3.92
N PRO A 611 -14.03 -10.09 4.63
CA PRO A 611 -13.99 -10.05 6.08
C PRO A 611 -13.79 -8.63 6.62
N ALA A 612 -14.61 -8.20 7.60
CA ALA A 612 -14.47 -6.89 8.25
C ALA A 612 -13.12 -6.71 8.93
N VAL A 613 -12.51 -7.81 9.41
CA VAL A 613 -11.19 -7.83 10.04
C VAL A 613 -10.08 -7.26 9.15
N TYR A 614 -10.29 -7.21 7.83
CA TYR A 614 -9.33 -6.68 6.85
C TYR A 614 -9.71 -5.31 6.29
N ILE A 615 -10.81 -4.73 6.75
CA ILE A 615 -11.31 -3.43 6.31
C ILE A 615 -11.18 -2.43 7.47
N ASP A 616 -10.70 -1.23 7.14
CA ASP A 616 -10.73 -0.06 8.01
C ASP A 616 -11.97 0.78 7.63
N GLY A 617 -12.99 0.74 8.47
CA GLY A 617 -14.32 1.27 8.19
C GLY A 617 -15.41 0.36 8.78
N GLU A 618 -16.43 0.98 9.36
CA GLU A 618 -17.52 0.27 10.03
C GLU A 618 -18.89 0.74 9.54
N PRO A 619 -19.85 -0.18 9.35
CA PRO A 619 -21.23 0.19 9.08
C PRO A 619 -21.85 0.92 10.28
N PRO A 620 -22.72 1.93 10.05
CA PRO A 620 -23.49 2.56 11.10
C PRO A 620 -24.26 1.52 11.92
N ASN A 621 -24.23 1.65 13.26
CA ASN A 621 -24.88 0.73 14.20
C ASN A 621 -24.29 -0.70 14.27
N SER A 622 -23.07 -0.92 13.77
CA SER A 622 -22.32 -2.14 14.08
C SER A 622 -21.28 -1.84 15.15
N SER A 623 -21.37 -2.52 16.30
CA SER A 623 -20.30 -2.47 17.32
C SER A 623 -19.36 -3.65 17.08
N PRO A 624 -18.03 -3.46 17.02
CA PRO A 624 -17.08 -4.56 16.90
C PRO A 624 -17.22 -5.56 18.05
N PHE A 625 -17.13 -6.85 17.73
CA PHE A 625 -17.17 -7.95 18.71
C PHE A 625 -15.78 -8.58 18.89
N PRO A 626 -15.32 -8.87 20.11
CA PRO A 626 -16.01 -8.66 21.38
C PRO A 626 -15.73 -7.26 21.97
N PRO A 627 -16.62 -6.74 22.84
CA PRO A 627 -16.43 -5.45 23.51
C PRO A 627 -15.15 -5.46 24.34
N ASN A 628 -14.44 -4.32 24.36
CA ASN A 628 -13.35 -4.05 25.31
C ASN A 628 -13.84 -4.37 26.73
N GLN A 629 -13.36 -5.46 27.32
CA GLN A 629 -13.53 -5.69 28.75
C GLN A 629 -12.61 -4.73 29.50
N GLU A 630 -13.21 -3.73 30.14
CA GLU A 630 -12.62 -3.06 31.28
C GLU A 630 -12.37 -4.10 32.40
N GLY A 631 -11.11 -4.21 32.82
CA GLY A 631 -10.65 -4.63 34.15
C GLY A 631 -11.26 -5.88 34.81
N ASN A 632 -10.46 -6.94 34.92
CA ASN A 632 -10.39 -7.68 36.17
C ASN A 632 -8.97 -8.23 36.42
N SER A 633 -8.19 -7.45 37.15
CA SER A 633 -7.03 -7.93 37.90
C SER A 633 -7.54 -8.60 39.18
N ASN A 634 -7.62 -9.93 39.17
CA ASN A 634 -7.50 -10.82 40.33
C ASN A 634 -7.59 -12.28 39.84
N GLU A 635 -6.45 -12.85 39.48
CA GLU A 635 -5.94 -14.18 39.89
C GLU A 635 -4.54 -14.41 39.34
#